data_AF-A0A7V5Y513-F1
#
_entry.id   AF-A0A7V5Y513-F1
#
_cell.length_a   1.000
_cell.length_b   1.000
_cell.length_c   1.000
_cell.angle_alpha   90.00
_cell.angle_beta   90.00
_cell.angle_gamma   90.00
#
_symmetry.space_group_name_H-M   'P 1'
#
loop_
_entity.id
_entity.type
_entity.pdbx_description
1 polymer ?
#
loop_
_entity_poly.entity_id
_entity_poly.type
_entity_poly.pdbx_seq_one_letter_code
_entity_poly.pdbx_strand_id
1 'polypeptide(L)'
;MPLWVRPDGSWSPERIDDSMQAWWQPAPFALCLNCGVYYERGMSEGAKLVGLSSEGRSSATTVLALALLRHAEPTGGARPKLLSFTDNRQDASLQAGHFNDFVRIALLRAALVAALQQKPELSYDEVASAVVDNSGLQLSDYARQPNLNPQSPYGQQVRKTFCELIEYRLYEDLRREWRYTQPNLETLGLLRIEYHGLRELCEDDSSWGFCEALAQRTPEEREAIVRVLLDQFRYKFAIQAPILEPDTQERLRRRCEQELNEYWGLDPAVDDLLESRVMVLERGERRPPKPMGAVLGSRSTIGRYLCQQLRLGANAYREMIGALLERLVAYGLLVRLEGAIPMYQLNAAVIRWCRGDGTPRVSPLYQRGTASGEALINRFFEAFYRSAPGQLATLEAREHTAQVVEPGERERREQRFSGTSNERPLPFLVCSPTMELGIDIADLDLVHLRNVPPTPANYAQRSGRAGRQGQPGLIVAYCGAWNYHDQYFFQRPAEMVSGVVRLPRLDLGSETLLRAHLHALWLNELGLPLGETIERTVDTEQSPELPLRDTVREQLALTESLKQRLRMRFERVIATLPERPRWLTADWIERAILEIPERFDRAFDRWRELFRAVEEQMNRAERQRRAARKRDEQEQAERAYKEAERMRNLLLQIDVKYEESDFYPYRYLASEGFLPGYNFPTLPLRAWVPRKEGEFIERPRVLALREFAPQNIIYHEGSKWEVKSFHSSIGTLKERIVVRKLCQRCGAYAERDHDVCPVCQTPLTGNSDWVELLEMSNVRVRRRERIHSGEEERLRKGYHLTLHYQPAHTPEPPLQADAWVESEKWLRLEFAMVNLLSINHGWRSRGAIGFLVDGETGEFLAETEQERRNTAAKRLRLMTHTTRPVL
;
A
#
# COMPACT_ATOMS: atom_id res chain seq x y z
N MET A 1 -2.03 23.17 43.78
CA MET A 1 -2.02 22.18 44.87
C MET A 1 -1.82 20.80 44.26
N PRO A 2 -1.02 19.91 44.88
CA PRO A 2 -0.94 18.53 44.44
C PRO A 2 -2.29 17.83 44.64
N LEU A 3 -2.64 16.94 43.72
CA LEU A 3 -3.81 16.07 43.75
C LEU A 3 -3.35 14.62 43.89
N TRP A 4 -4.20 13.75 44.42
CA TRP A 4 -3.96 12.31 44.50
C TRP A 4 -4.88 11.61 43.51
N VAL A 5 -4.31 10.92 42.51
CA VAL A 5 -5.03 10.34 41.37
C VAL A 5 -4.90 8.83 41.38
N ARG A 6 -6.02 8.11 41.25
CA ARG A 6 -6.07 6.65 41.14
C ARG A 6 -5.89 6.17 39.68
N PRO A 7 -5.54 4.89 39.45
CA PRO A 7 -5.39 4.33 38.11
C PRO A 7 -6.63 4.45 37.21
N ASP A 8 -7.83 4.55 37.78
CA ASP A 8 -9.10 4.74 37.08
C ASP A 8 -9.38 6.20 36.65
N GLY A 9 -8.49 7.13 37.04
CA GLY A 9 -8.62 8.57 36.75
C GLY A 9 -9.41 9.36 37.79
N SER A 10 -9.93 8.74 38.85
CA SER A 10 -10.53 9.47 39.98
C SER A 10 -9.47 10.22 40.79
N TRP A 11 -9.83 11.36 41.40
CA TRP A 11 -8.86 12.21 42.12
C TRP A 11 -9.42 12.81 43.42
N SER A 12 -8.51 13.11 44.35
CA SER A 12 -8.78 13.73 45.64
C SER A 12 -7.73 14.80 45.98
N PRO A 13 -8.10 15.91 46.65
CA PRO A 13 -7.12 16.84 47.21
C PRO A 13 -6.33 16.26 48.39
N GLU A 14 -6.87 15.22 49.05
CA GLU A 14 -6.25 14.52 50.17
C GLU A 14 -5.71 13.15 49.75
N ARG A 15 -4.70 12.65 50.47
CA ARG A 15 -4.09 11.36 50.19
C ARG A 15 -5.12 10.24 50.37
N ILE A 16 -5.29 9.43 49.33
CA ILE A 16 -6.16 8.25 49.33
C ILE A 16 -5.35 7.01 48.98
N ASP A 17 -5.81 5.84 49.43
CA ASP A 17 -5.14 4.58 49.13
C ASP A 17 -5.14 4.28 47.64
N ASP A 18 -4.03 3.66 47.20
CA ASP A 18 -3.75 3.27 45.81
C ASP A 18 -3.78 4.44 44.80
N SER A 19 -3.27 5.60 45.23
CA SER A 19 -3.18 6.80 44.40
C SER A 19 -1.77 7.33 44.28
N MET A 20 -1.50 8.02 43.18
CA MET A 20 -0.25 8.76 42.95
C MET A 20 -0.46 10.26 43.11
N GLN A 21 0.52 10.91 43.70
CA GLN A 21 0.56 12.37 43.75
C GLN A 21 0.81 12.91 42.32
N ALA A 22 -0.06 13.81 41.87
CA ALA A 22 -0.02 14.44 40.56
C ALA A 22 -0.28 15.94 40.67
N TRP A 23 0.02 16.68 39.60
CA TRP A 23 -0.29 18.11 39.50
C TRP A 23 -1.27 18.33 38.35
N TRP A 24 -2.31 19.11 38.62
CA TRP A 24 -3.21 19.55 37.56
C TRP A 24 -2.55 20.65 36.72
N GLN A 25 -2.53 20.45 35.41
CA GLN A 25 -2.11 21.44 34.45
C GLN A 25 -3.24 21.65 33.43
N PRO A 26 -3.77 22.87 33.28
CA PRO A 26 -4.78 23.14 32.27
C PRO A 26 -4.17 23.00 30.87
N ALA A 27 -4.98 22.53 29.92
CA ALA A 27 -4.58 22.52 28.51
C ALA A 27 -4.33 23.96 28.00
N PRO A 28 -3.30 24.18 27.15
CA PRO A 28 -2.41 23.19 26.54
C PRO A 28 -1.26 22.72 27.46
N PHE A 29 -0.85 21.46 27.34
CA PHE A 29 0.34 20.91 28.00
C PHE A 29 1.59 21.63 27.48
N ALA A 30 2.11 22.55 28.30
CA ALA A 30 3.20 23.45 27.92
C ALA A 30 4.52 23.09 28.59
N LEU A 31 4.48 22.43 29.74
CA LEU A 31 5.65 22.10 30.55
C LEU A 31 5.43 20.78 31.25
N CYS A 32 6.30 19.81 31.01
CA CYS A 32 6.33 18.59 31.81
C CYS A 32 7.03 18.88 33.14
N LEU A 33 6.30 18.82 34.25
CA LEU A 33 6.85 19.05 35.59
C LEU A 33 7.83 17.96 36.05
N ASN A 34 7.81 16.78 35.41
CA ASN A 34 8.74 15.68 35.70
C ASN A 34 10.11 15.90 35.04
N CYS A 35 10.15 16.11 33.72
CA CYS A 35 11.41 16.22 32.97
C CYS A 35 11.81 17.65 32.59
N GLY A 36 11.01 18.66 32.94
CA GLY A 36 11.27 20.06 32.61
C GLY A 36 11.19 20.40 31.11
N VAL A 37 10.75 19.45 30.26
CA VAL A 37 10.51 19.70 28.83
C VAL A 37 9.41 20.74 28.69
N TYR A 38 9.71 21.85 28.00
CA TYR A 38 8.70 22.81 27.58
C TYR A 38 8.37 22.61 26.08
N TYR A 39 7.09 22.74 25.74
CA TYR A 39 6.58 22.54 24.38
C TYR A 39 6.20 23.87 23.74
N GLU A 40 6.65 24.10 22.51
CA GLU A 40 6.27 25.28 21.72
C GLU A 40 4.76 25.24 21.36
N ARG A 41 4.14 26.42 21.24
CA ARG A 41 2.69 26.58 20.95
C ARG A 41 2.22 25.96 19.63
N GLY A 42 3.12 25.54 18.74
CA GLY A 42 2.80 24.92 17.45
C GLY A 42 2.65 23.39 17.45
N MET A 43 2.97 22.69 18.55
CA MET A 43 2.79 21.23 18.64
C MET A 43 1.38 20.85 19.10
N SER A 44 0.79 19.82 18.47
CA SER A 44 -0.48 19.23 18.91
C SER A 44 -0.33 18.49 20.25
N GLU A 45 -1.36 18.50 21.09
CA GLU A 45 -1.32 17.87 22.42
C GLU A 45 -1.00 16.38 22.37
N GLY A 46 -1.55 15.64 21.40
CA GLY A 46 -1.27 14.21 21.22
C GLY A 46 0.19 13.90 20.86
N ALA A 47 0.94 14.86 20.28
CA ALA A 47 2.37 14.70 20.04
C ALA A 47 3.22 14.98 21.29
N LYS A 48 2.63 15.58 22.33
CA LYS A 48 3.31 15.90 23.58
C LYS A 48 3.13 14.81 24.63
N LEU A 49 1.94 14.19 24.66
CA LEU A 49 1.55 13.12 25.57
C LEU A 49 1.12 11.90 24.75
N VAL A 50 2.03 10.93 24.62
CA VAL A 50 1.79 9.66 23.94
C VAL A 50 1.23 8.68 24.96
N GLY A 51 -0.02 8.24 24.79
CA GLY A 51 -0.66 7.26 25.67
C GLY A 51 -0.25 5.82 25.32
N LEU A 52 -0.39 4.87 26.26
CA LEU A 52 -0.13 3.43 26.02
C LEU A 52 -0.92 2.87 24.82
N SER A 53 -2.11 3.42 24.55
CA SER A 53 -3.00 3.02 23.45
C SER A 53 -2.74 3.71 22.09
N SER A 54 -1.64 4.46 21.98
CA SER A 54 -1.24 5.14 20.73
C SER A 54 -0.24 4.33 19.89
N GLU A 55 -0.16 3.03 20.16
CA GLU A 55 0.71 2.09 19.45
C GLU A 55 0.32 1.91 17.98
N GLY A 56 1.35 1.80 17.14
CA GLY A 56 1.20 1.52 15.73
C GLY A 56 0.93 0.04 15.49
N ARG A 57 -0.15 -0.27 14.76
CA ARG A 57 -0.62 -1.65 14.55
C ARG A 57 0.44 -2.52 13.88
N SER A 58 1.04 -2.03 12.78
CA SER A 58 2.00 -2.84 12.00
C SER A 58 3.31 -3.03 12.75
N SER A 59 3.77 -2.04 13.52
CA SER A 59 4.90 -2.18 14.42
C SER A 59 4.63 -3.19 15.54
N ALA A 60 3.49 -3.10 16.22
CA ALA A 60 3.14 -4.03 17.30
C ALA A 60 3.07 -5.47 16.80
N THR A 61 2.40 -5.70 15.66
CA THR A 61 2.27 -7.04 15.06
C THR A 61 3.60 -7.57 14.54
N THR A 62 4.48 -6.71 13.99
CA THR A 62 5.85 -7.10 13.59
C THR A 62 6.68 -7.50 14.80
N VAL A 63 6.65 -6.73 15.90
CA VAL A 63 7.38 -7.07 17.13
C VAL A 63 6.88 -8.38 17.73
N LEU A 64 5.56 -8.59 17.77
CA LEU A 64 4.96 -9.85 18.22
C LEU A 64 5.38 -11.03 17.33
N ALA A 65 5.31 -10.87 16.01
CA ALA A 65 5.74 -11.91 15.06
C ALA A 65 7.23 -12.25 15.23
N LEU A 66 8.09 -11.24 15.38
CA LEU A 66 9.52 -11.43 15.65
C LEU A 66 9.77 -12.15 16.97
N ALA A 67 9.06 -11.78 18.04
CA ALA A 67 9.19 -12.43 19.33
C ALA A 67 8.78 -13.91 19.24
N LEU A 68 7.63 -14.20 18.62
CA LEU A 68 7.15 -15.57 18.41
C LEU A 68 8.17 -16.42 17.64
N LEU A 69 8.69 -15.91 16.52
CA LEU A 69 9.66 -16.64 15.69
C LEU A 69 11.01 -16.84 16.39
N ARG A 70 11.53 -15.81 17.07
CA ARG A 70 12.84 -15.87 17.73
C ARG A 70 12.85 -16.74 18.97
N HIS A 71 11.72 -16.82 19.69
CA HIS A 71 11.61 -17.64 20.90
C HIS A 71 11.12 -19.07 20.64
N ALA A 72 10.67 -19.38 19.43
CA ALA A 72 10.21 -20.73 19.05
C ALA A 72 11.33 -21.78 19.18
N GLU A 73 12.45 -21.60 18.47
CA GLU A 73 13.57 -22.57 18.50
C GLU A 73 14.22 -22.74 19.88
N PRO A 74 14.61 -21.67 20.61
CA PRO A 74 15.34 -21.82 21.87
C PRO A 74 14.52 -22.49 22.97
N THR A 75 13.19 -22.37 22.93
CA THR A 75 12.30 -22.99 23.92
C THR A 75 11.98 -24.45 23.60
N GLY A 76 12.18 -24.88 22.34
CA GLY A 76 11.75 -26.18 21.84
C GLY A 76 10.24 -26.41 21.89
N GLY A 77 9.46 -25.39 22.27
CA GLY A 77 8.01 -25.49 22.46
C GLY A 77 7.19 -25.27 21.19
N ALA A 78 7.82 -24.77 20.13
CA ALA A 78 7.19 -24.54 18.83
C ALA A 78 8.24 -24.53 17.72
N ARG A 79 7.84 -24.90 16.50
CA ARG A 79 8.65 -24.67 15.30
C ARG A 79 8.69 -23.18 14.96
N PRO A 80 9.80 -22.66 14.38
CA PRO A 80 9.95 -21.26 13.99
C PRO A 80 9.19 -20.92 12.71
N LYS A 81 7.91 -21.27 12.67
CA LYS A 81 7.00 -21.01 11.57
C LYS A 81 5.78 -20.29 12.11
N LEU A 82 5.45 -19.16 11.49
CA LEU A 82 4.33 -18.34 11.89
C LEU A 82 3.38 -18.13 10.72
N LEU A 83 2.10 -18.42 10.95
CA LEU A 83 1.03 -18.06 10.04
C LEU A 83 0.23 -16.91 10.63
N SER A 84 0.17 -15.77 9.95
CA SER A 84 -0.59 -14.60 10.38
C SER A 84 -1.81 -14.35 9.50
N PHE A 85 -3.00 -14.34 10.06
CA PHE A 85 -4.22 -14.00 9.34
C PHE A 85 -4.56 -12.50 9.41
N THR A 86 -5.10 -11.98 8.31
CA THR A 86 -5.69 -10.65 8.20
C THR A 86 -6.93 -10.69 7.31
N ASP A 87 -7.95 -9.90 7.62
CA ASP A 87 -9.19 -9.85 6.82
C ASP A 87 -9.02 -9.10 5.51
N ASN A 88 -7.96 -8.29 5.40
CA ASN A 88 -7.70 -7.49 4.22
C ASN A 88 -6.45 -7.98 3.51
N ARG A 89 -6.61 -8.32 2.23
CA ARG A 89 -5.53 -8.80 1.35
C ARG A 89 -4.40 -7.76 1.19
N GLN A 90 -4.72 -6.47 1.06
CA GLN A 90 -3.69 -5.42 0.99
C GLN A 90 -2.96 -5.21 2.33
N ASP A 91 -3.66 -5.41 3.45
CA ASP A 91 -3.02 -5.35 4.77
C ASP A 91 -2.06 -6.54 4.98
N ALA A 92 -2.24 -7.66 4.26
CA ALA A 92 -1.27 -8.77 4.25
C ALA A 92 0.04 -8.37 3.58
N SER A 93 -0.04 -7.74 2.41
CA SER A 93 1.10 -7.18 1.70
C SER A 93 1.81 -6.10 2.53
N LEU A 94 1.04 -5.20 3.16
CA LEU A 94 1.56 -4.21 4.12
C LEU A 94 2.35 -4.87 5.23
N GLN A 95 1.77 -5.85 5.92
CA GLN A 95 2.43 -6.50 7.04
C GLN A 95 3.70 -7.25 6.64
N ALA A 96 3.68 -7.96 5.50
CA ALA A 96 4.85 -8.67 4.99
C ALA A 96 5.97 -7.70 4.60
N GLY A 97 5.64 -6.64 3.85
CA GLY A 97 6.59 -5.60 3.48
C GLY A 97 7.17 -4.86 4.69
N HIS A 98 6.31 -4.48 5.63
CA HIS A 98 6.69 -3.83 6.90
C HIS A 98 7.65 -4.71 7.71
N PHE A 99 7.33 -5.99 7.86
CA PHE A 99 8.18 -6.96 8.56
C PHE A 99 9.55 -7.10 7.89
N ASN A 100 9.59 -7.26 6.56
CA ASN A 100 10.85 -7.42 5.83
C ASN A 100 11.74 -6.18 5.94
N ASP A 101 11.16 -4.99 5.78
CA ASP A 101 11.92 -3.74 5.95
C ASP A 101 12.46 -3.60 7.37
N PHE A 102 11.64 -3.93 8.38
CA PHE A 102 12.06 -3.93 9.77
C PHE A 102 13.21 -4.89 10.03
N VAL A 103 13.13 -6.13 9.52
CA VAL A 103 14.18 -7.15 9.65
C VAL A 103 15.47 -6.71 8.98
N ARG A 104 15.42 -6.11 7.78
CA ARG A 104 16.63 -5.64 7.08
C ARG A 104 17.36 -4.56 7.88
N ILE A 105 16.64 -3.57 8.40
CA ILE A 105 17.22 -2.51 9.23
C ILE A 105 17.76 -3.10 10.55
N ALA A 106 16.98 -3.99 11.19
CA ALA A 106 17.39 -4.64 12.42
C ALA A 106 18.64 -5.50 12.24
N LEU A 107 18.74 -6.25 11.14
CA LEU A 107 19.90 -7.05 10.80
C LEU A 107 21.14 -6.18 10.62
N LEU A 108 21.03 -5.10 9.84
CA LEU A 108 22.13 -4.16 9.61
C LEU A 108 22.68 -3.62 10.94
N ARG A 109 21.78 -3.18 11.83
CA ARG A 109 22.14 -2.64 13.14
C ARG A 109 22.73 -3.70 14.07
N ALA A 110 22.15 -4.89 14.13
CA ALA A 110 22.68 -5.98 14.94
C ALA A 110 24.05 -6.45 14.44
N ALA A 111 24.23 -6.55 13.12
CA ALA A 111 25.50 -6.90 12.50
C ALA A 111 26.59 -5.85 12.77
N LEU A 112 26.26 -4.56 12.76
CA LEU A 112 27.18 -3.50 13.16
C LEU A 112 27.57 -3.60 14.63
N VAL A 113 26.61 -3.87 15.52
CA VAL A 113 26.90 -4.09 16.95
C VAL A 113 27.81 -5.31 17.15
N ALA A 114 27.56 -6.41 16.44
CA ALA A 114 28.40 -7.60 16.48
C ALA A 114 29.82 -7.33 15.93
N ALA A 115 29.94 -6.61 14.83
CA ALA A 115 31.23 -6.19 14.27
C ALA A 115 32.02 -5.32 15.26
N LEU A 116 31.35 -4.36 15.93
CA LEU A 116 31.97 -3.50 16.94
C LEU A 116 32.33 -4.22 18.24
N GLN A 117 31.73 -5.39 18.52
CA GLN A 117 32.16 -6.25 19.62
C GLN A 117 33.49 -6.94 19.32
N GLN A 118 33.73 -7.32 18.06
CA GLN A 118 34.99 -7.94 17.62
C GLN A 118 36.09 -6.90 17.44
N LYS A 119 35.79 -5.78 16.76
CA LYS A 119 36.70 -4.67 16.53
C LYS A 119 36.06 -3.37 17.06
N PRO A 120 36.48 -2.86 18.24
CA PRO A 120 35.82 -1.73 18.92
C PRO A 120 35.74 -0.42 18.12
N GLU A 121 36.55 -0.28 17.07
CA GLU A 121 36.57 0.88 16.19
C GLU A 121 36.68 0.43 14.73
N LEU A 122 35.78 0.91 13.89
CA LEU A 122 35.74 0.67 12.45
C LEU A 122 35.87 1.99 11.68
N SER A 123 36.73 2.00 10.66
CA SER A 123 36.85 3.11 9.71
C SER A 123 35.84 2.98 8.57
N TYR A 124 35.71 4.05 7.79
CA TYR A 124 34.79 4.15 6.66
C TYR A 124 35.00 3.07 5.58
N ASP A 125 36.24 2.62 5.38
CA ASP A 125 36.64 1.63 4.36
C ASP A 125 36.47 0.17 4.82
N GLU A 126 36.35 -0.07 6.13
CA GLU A 126 36.23 -1.41 6.71
C GLU A 126 34.81 -1.73 7.20
N VAL A 127 34.05 -0.71 7.64
CA VAL A 127 32.77 -0.88 8.35
C VAL A 127 31.76 -1.71 7.57
N ALA A 128 31.65 -1.51 6.26
CA ALA A 128 30.69 -2.22 5.41
C ALA A 128 31.04 -3.71 5.29
N SER A 129 32.31 -4.06 5.05
CA SER A 129 32.73 -5.47 4.99
C SER A 129 32.54 -6.12 6.36
N ALA A 130 32.94 -5.46 7.44
CA ALA A 130 32.82 -5.99 8.80
C ALA A 130 31.34 -6.28 9.16
N VAL A 131 30.41 -5.41 8.73
CA VAL A 131 28.97 -5.62 8.90
C VAL A 131 28.48 -6.80 8.08
N VAL A 132 28.89 -6.94 6.81
CA VAL A 132 28.51 -8.09 5.98
C VAL A 132 29.02 -9.39 6.58
N ASP A 133 30.28 -9.43 7.03
CA ASP A 133 30.92 -10.61 7.63
C ASP A 133 30.25 -11.04 8.95
N ASN A 134 29.70 -10.08 9.71
CA ASN A 134 29.00 -10.33 10.97
C ASN A 134 27.47 -10.43 10.84
N SER A 135 26.92 -10.33 9.63
CA SER A 135 25.47 -10.40 9.40
C SER A 135 24.91 -11.81 9.50
N GLY A 136 25.74 -12.84 9.29
CA GLY A 136 25.29 -14.21 9.15
C GLY A 136 24.66 -14.54 7.78
N LEU A 137 24.65 -13.57 6.84
CA LEU A 137 24.24 -13.80 5.46
C LEU A 137 25.33 -14.52 4.67
N GLN A 138 24.93 -15.45 3.82
CA GLN A 138 25.76 -16.10 2.83
C GLN A 138 25.53 -15.49 1.44
N LEU A 139 26.43 -15.75 0.49
CA LEU A 139 26.27 -15.26 -0.89
C LEU A 139 24.93 -15.66 -1.50
N SER A 140 24.45 -16.88 -1.20
CA SER A 140 23.15 -17.40 -1.66
C SER A 140 21.95 -16.60 -1.15
N ASP A 141 22.08 -15.85 -0.05
CA ASP A 141 20.99 -15.09 0.56
C ASP A 141 20.69 -13.79 -0.17
N TYR A 142 21.69 -13.15 -0.78
CA TYR A 142 21.55 -11.85 -1.43
C TYR A 142 21.85 -11.85 -2.93
N ALA A 143 22.55 -12.87 -3.45
CA ALA A 143 22.80 -12.99 -4.87
C ALA A 143 21.52 -13.31 -5.66
N ARG A 144 21.43 -12.77 -6.88
CA ARG A 144 20.35 -13.09 -7.82
C ARG A 144 20.36 -14.56 -8.24
N GLN A 145 21.56 -15.14 -8.34
CA GLN A 145 21.76 -16.58 -8.58
C GLN A 145 22.21 -17.23 -7.27
N PRO A 146 21.37 -18.07 -6.62
CA PRO A 146 21.67 -18.57 -5.28
C PRO A 146 22.81 -19.58 -5.23
N ASN A 147 23.07 -20.30 -6.34
CA ASN A 147 24.07 -21.38 -6.40
C ASN A 147 25.48 -20.89 -6.84
N LEU A 148 25.77 -19.60 -6.70
CA LEU A 148 27.08 -19.06 -7.05
C LEU A 148 28.16 -19.55 -6.10
N ASN A 149 29.32 -19.93 -6.65
CA ASN A 149 30.50 -20.26 -5.85
C ASN A 149 31.09 -18.97 -5.25
N PRO A 150 31.18 -18.83 -3.91
CA PRO A 150 31.74 -17.64 -3.25
C PRO A 150 33.18 -17.32 -3.63
N GLN A 151 33.97 -18.34 -4.00
CA GLN A 151 35.37 -18.18 -4.38
C GLN A 151 35.57 -17.83 -5.86
N SER A 152 34.50 -17.86 -6.67
CA SER A 152 34.59 -17.45 -8.07
C SER A 152 34.80 -15.93 -8.19
N PRO A 153 35.47 -15.45 -9.25
CA PRO A 153 35.63 -14.01 -9.49
C PRO A 153 34.30 -13.26 -9.53
N TYR A 154 33.27 -13.89 -10.11
CA TYR A 154 31.93 -13.31 -10.14
C TYR A 154 31.26 -13.31 -8.76
N GLY A 155 31.41 -14.38 -7.96
CA GLY A 155 30.90 -14.41 -6.59
C GLY A 155 31.52 -13.33 -5.69
N GLN A 156 32.82 -13.08 -5.83
CA GLN A 156 33.50 -11.98 -5.13
C GLN A 156 33.00 -10.61 -5.59
N GLN A 157 32.74 -10.44 -6.90
CA GLN A 157 32.15 -9.22 -7.45
C GLN A 157 30.75 -8.96 -6.87
N VAL A 158 29.89 -9.97 -6.79
CA VAL A 158 28.55 -9.86 -6.19
C VAL A 158 28.64 -9.49 -4.70
N ARG A 159 29.59 -10.09 -3.94
CA ARG A 159 29.85 -9.69 -2.55
C ARG A 159 30.28 -8.23 -2.45
N LYS A 160 31.15 -7.76 -3.35
CA LYS A 160 31.61 -6.37 -3.39
C LYS A 160 30.45 -5.40 -3.63
N THR A 161 29.60 -5.68 -4.62
CA THR A 161 28.39 -4.88 -4.89
C THR A 161 27.45 -4.86 -3.69
N PHE A 162 27.29 -5.99 -2.97
CA PHE A 162 26.52 -6.02 -1.74
C PHE A 162 27.15 -5.17 -0.62
N CYS A 163 28.47 -5.22 -0.44
CA CYS A 163 29.18 -4.38 0.53
C CYS A 163 29.00 -2.89 0.24
N GLU A 164 29.10 -2.46 -1.02
CA GLU A 164 28.87 -1.07 -1.43
C GLU A 164 27.42 -0.61 -1.16
N LEU A 165 26.44 -1.50 -1.35
CA LEU A 165 25.06 -1.23 -0.98
C LEU A 165 24.90 -1.08 0.55
N ILE A 166 25.56 -1.93 1.33
CA ILE A 166 25.57 -1.84 2.80
C ILE A 166 26.26 -0.56 3.26
N GLU A 167 27.36 -0.15 2.62
CA GLU A 167 28.03 1.12 2.89
C GLU A 167 27.06 2.31 2.73
N TYR A 168 26.33 2.38 1.62
CA TYR A 168 25.28 3.38 1.42
C TYR A 168 24.23 3.34 2.55
N ARG A 169 23.73 2.16 2.91
CA ARG A 169 22.70 2.00 3.95
C ARG A 169 23.20 2.39 5.35
N LEU A 170 24.47 2.18 5.65
CA LEU A 170 25.09 2.61 6.90
C LEU A 170 25.14 4.13 7.01
N TYR A 171 25.52 4.83 5.93
CA TYR A 171 25.43 6.31 5.92
C TYR A 171 23.99 6.79 6.04
N GLU A 172 23.04 6.10 5.39
CA GLU A 172 21.63 6.43 5.50
C GLU A 172 21.11 6.27 6.95
N ASP A 173 21.52 5.22 7.67
CA ASP A 173 21.15 4.98 9.07
C ASP A 173 21.74 6.03 10.04
N LEU A 174 22.85 6.68 9.68
CA LEU A 174 23.42 7.79 10.46
C LEU A 174 22.60 9.08 10.38
N ARG A 175 21.63 9.16 9.46
CA ARG A 175 20.70 10.30 9.39
C ARG A 175 19.85 10.33 10.66
N ARG A 176 19.53 11.55 11.11
CA ARG A 176 18.59 11.69 12.22
C ARG A 176 17.16 11.51 11.70
N GLU A 177 16.58 10.36 12.00
CA GLU A 177 15.15 10.14 11.87
C GLU A 177 14.57 9.81 13.26
N TRP A 178 13.57 10.58 13.69
CA TRP A 178 12.90 10.31 14.95
C TRP A 178 11.93 9.14 14.73
N ARG A 179 12.40 7.91 14.97
CA ARG A 179 11.58 6.69 14.90
C ARG A 179 11.43 6.10 16.30
N TYR A 180 10.29 6.32 16.95
CA TYR A 180 9.98 5.71 18.25
C TYR A 180 9.95 4.17 18.18
N THR A 181 9.57 3.61 17.03
CA THR A 181 9.40 2.18 16.79
C THR A 181 10.69 1.46 16.38
N GLN A 182 11.78 2.19 16.08
CA GLN A 182 13.09 1.66 15.72
C GLN A 182 14.21 2.65 16.11
N PRO A 183 14.50 2.82 17.41
CA PRO A 183 15.53 3.75 17.87
C PRO A 183 16.89 3.42 17.25
N ASN A 184 17.66 4.45 16.89
CA ASN A 184 19.00 4.26 16.33
C ASN A 184 19.99 3.79 17.41
N LEU A 185 21.13 3.25 16.97
CA LEU A 185 22.12 2.68 17.89
C LEU A 185 22.76 3.72 18.84
N GLU A 186 22.88 4.98 18.41
CA GLU A 186 23.41 6.06 19.26
C GLU A 186 22.45 6.43 20.40
N THR A 187 21.14 6.44 20.15
CA THR A 187 20.13 6.71 21.19
C THR A 187 20.03 5.56 22.19
N LEU A 188 20.46 4.36 21.81
CA LEU A 188 20.55 3.20 22.71
C LEU A 188 21.91 3.07 23.41
N GLY A 189 22.87 3.95 23.12
CA GLY A 189 24.23 3.85 23.65
C GLY A 189 25.02 2.64 23.13
N LEU A 190 24.60 2.05 21.99
CA LEU A 190 25.25 0.91 21.35
C LEU A 190 26.32 1.32 20.32
N LEU A 191 26.20 2.52 19.78
CA LEU A 191 27.12 3.11 18.80
C LEU A 191 27.55 4.50 19.27
N ARG A 192 28.83 4.81 19.07
CA ARG A 192 29.39 6.14 19.26
C ARG A 192 30.10 6.54 17.97
N ILE A 193 29.76 7.71 17.43
CA ILE A 193 30.47 8.26 16.28
C ILE A 193 31.57 9.19 16.77
N GLU A 194 32.79 8.89 16.31
CA GLU A 194 33.98 9.67 16.53
C GLU A 194 34.51 10.26 15.21
N TYR A 195 35.29 11.34 15.33
CA TYR A 195 35.85 12.06 14.21
C TYR A 195 37.37 12.07 14.33
N HIS A 196 38.04 11.33 13.46
CA HIS A 196 39.50 11.28 13.39
C HIS A 196 40.06 12.68 13.08
N GLY A 197 41.05 13.15 13.84
CA GLY A 197 41.64 14.48 13.69
C GLY A 197 40.94 15.59 14.48
N LEU A 198 39.76 15.33 15.09
CA LEU A 198 39.03 16.35 15.86
C LEU A 198 39.74 16.72 17.17
N ARG A 199 40.26 15.71 17.88
CA ARG A 199 40.93 15.93 19.16
C ARG A 199 42.21 16.74 18.97
N GLU A 200 43.00 16.39 17.96
CA GLU A 200 44.24 17.07 17.58
C GLU A 200 43.99 18.54 17.23
N LEU A 201 42.89 18.85 16.50
CA LEU A 201 42.48 20.23 16.24
C LEU A 201 42.11 20.98 17.53
N CYS A 202 41.42 20.33 18.46
CA CYS A 202 41.00 20.96 19.71
C CYS A 202 42.18 21.21 20.67
N GLU A 203 43.22 20.38 20.62
CA GLU A 203 44.47 20.52 21.38
C GLU A 203 45.44 21.56 20.77
N ASP A 204 45.33 21.87 19.48
CA ASP A 204 46.12 22.95 18.85
C ASP A 204 45.56 24.35 19.14
N ASP A 205 46.04 24.97 20.23
CA ASP A 205 45.67 26.33 20.64
C ASP A 205 45.91 27.39 19.54
N SER A 206 46.89 27.18 18.65
CA SER A 206 47.21 28.14 17.59
C SER A 206 46.10 28.25 16.53
N SER A 207 45.27 27.20 16.40
CA SER A 207 44.18 27.14 15.42
C SER A 207 42.94 27.94 15.79
N TRP A 208 42.82 28.41 17.04
CA TRP A 208 41.59 29.03 17.57
C TRP A 208 41.62 30.57 17.65
N GLY A 209 42.71 31.22 17.21
CA GLY A 209 42.88 32.68 17.31
C GLY A 209 41.85 33.54 16.56
N PHE A 210 41.05 32.95 15.66
CA PHE A 210 39.98 33.64 14.95
C PHE A 210 38.72 33.89 15.80
N CYS A 211 38.60 33.24 16.97
CA CYS A 211 37.46 33.40 17.87
C CYS A 211 37.90 33.32 19.33
N GLU A 212 37.94 34.48 19.99
CA GLU A 212 38.32 34.59 21.42
C GLU A 212 37.47 33.67 22.32
N ALA A 213 36.16 33.58 22.06
CA ALA A 213 35.25 32.76 22.85
C ALA A 213 35.55 31.24 22.76
N LEU A 214 36.18 30.78 21.67
CA LEU A 214 36.64 29.39 21.53
C LEU A 214 38.09 29.23 22.03
N ALA A 215 38.94 30.22 21.81
CA ALA A 215 40.33 30.21 22.29
C ALA A 215 40.41 30.12 23.83
N GLN A 216 39.49 30.77 24.55
CA GLN A 216 39.44 30.71 26.03
C GLN A 216 38.90 29.39 26.61
N ARG A 217 38.40 28.48 25.77
CA ARG A 217 37.85 27.19 26.20
C ARG A 217 38.92 26.11 26.27
N THR A 218 38.71 25.14 27.14
CA THR A 218 39.52 23.92 27.22
C THR A 218 39.36 23.07 25.94
N PRO A 219 40.35 22.23 25.58
CA PRO A 219 40.25 21.32 24.44
C PRO A 219 38.96 20.47 24.48
N GLU A 220 38.57 19.97 25.65
CA GLU A 220 37.36 19.16 25.84
C GLU A 220 36.07 19.94 25.54
N GLU A 221 36.01 21.20 25.97
CA GLU A 221 34.88 22.09 25.68
C GLU A 221 34.81 22.43 24.18
N ARG A 222 35.96 22.68 23.53
CA ARG A 222 36.02 22.92 22.08
C ARG A 222 35.52 21.69 21.33
N GLU A 223 35.98 20.50 21.72
CA GLU A 223 35.58 19.23 21.12
C GLU A 223 34.06 19.03 21.25
N ALA A 224 33.49 19.25 22.43
CA ALA A 224 32.05 19.12 22.67
C ALA A 224 31.22 20.05 21.75
N ILE A 225 31.68 21.30 21.54
CA ILE A 225 30.99 22.26 20.68
C ILE A 225 31.12 21.89 19.20
N VAL A 226 32.33 21.60 18.74
CA VAL A 226 32.62 21.31 17.32
C VAL A 226 31.98 19.99 16.90
N ARG A 227 31.98 18.99 17.78
CA ARG A 227 31.29 17.72 17.54
C ARG A 227 29.80 17.91 17.24
N VAL A 228 29.11 18.79 17.98
CA VAL A 228 27.69 19.09 17.72
C VAL A 228 27.48 19.64 16.30
N LEU A 229 28.42 20.43 15.79
CA LEU A 229 28.40 20.93 14.41
C LEU A 229 28.62 19.79 13.42
N LEU A 230 29.64 18.95 13.58
CA LEU A 230 29.92 17.80 12.70
C LEU A 230 28.76 16.79 12.69
N ASP A 231 28.16 16.52 13.85
CA ASP A 231 26.96 15.69 13.96
C ASP A 231 25.79 16.28 13.16
N GLN A 232 25.65 17.61 13.06
CA GLN A 232 24.63 18.19 12.19
C GLN A 232 24.87 17.91 10.71
N PHE A 233 26.12 17.91 10.24
CA PHE A 233 26.42 17.52 8.86
C PHE A 233 25.95 16.09 8.61
N ARG A 234 26.32 15.16 9.49
CA ARG A 234 25.90 13.76 9.43
C ARG A 234 24.37 13.60 9.48
N TYR A 235 23.70 14.21 10.45
CA TYR A 235 22.24 14.13 10.61
C TYR A 235 21.46 14.74 9.45
N LYS A 236 22.01 15.74 8.76
CA LYS A 236 21.43 16.33 7.55
C LYS A 236 21.88 15.64 6.27
N PHE A 237 22.61 14.53 6.37
CA PHE A 237 23.12 13.74 5.24
C PHE A 237 24.06 14.54 4.33
N ALA A 238 24.81 15.47 4.90
CA ALA A 238 25.82 16.26 4.20
C ALA A 238 27.20 15.65 4.38
N ILE A 239 27.43 14.50 3.73
CA ILE A 239 28.61 13.66 3.87
C ILE A 239 29.26 13.50 2.49
N GLN A 240 30.52 13.87 2.35
CA GLN A 240 31.30 13.61 1.15
C GLN A 240 31.77 12.16 1.18
N ALA A 241 31.21 11.34 0.29
CA ALA A 241 31.59 9.94 0.09
C ALA A 241 31.29 9.56 -1.37
N PRO A 242 32.17 8.82 -2.07
CA PRO A 242 31.94 8.43 -3.46
C PRO A 242 30.63 7.67 -3.68
N ILE A 243 30.20 6.86 -2.70
CA ILE A 243 28.95 6.08 -2.77
C ILE A 243 27.67 6.95 -2.70
N LEU A 244 27.79 8.21 -2.29
CA LEU A 244 26.69 9.18 -2.20
C LEU A 244 26.62 10.12 -3.40
N GLU A 245 27.52 9.95 -4.38
CA GLU A 245 27.55 10.73 -5.61
C GLU A 245 26.60 10.15 -6.67
N PRO A 246 25.89 11.00 -7.44
CA PRO A 246 24.87 10.54 -8.40
C PRO A 246 25.38 9.52 -9.42
N ASP A 247 26.56 9.75 -10.00
CA ASP A 247 27.13 8.88 -11.03
C ASP A 247 27.49 7.48 -10.49
N THR A 248 28.02 7.43 -9.27
CA THR A 248 28.34 6.18 -8.58
C THR A 248 27.07 5.44 -8.20
N GLN A 249 26.04 6.15 -7.71
CA GLN A 249 24.74 5.58 -7.36
C GLN A 249 24.04 4.95 -8.57
N GLU A 250 24.11 5.59 -9.74
CA GLU A 250 23.54 5.03 -10.97
C GLU A 250 24.27 3.75 -11.40
N ARG A 251 25.61 3.69 -11.28
CA ARG A 251 26.38 2.45 -11.53
C ARG A 251 26.07 1.37 -10.52
N LEU A 252 25.92 1.73 -9.24
CA LEU A 252 25.54 0.80 -8.18
C LEU A 252 24.15 0.21 -8.46
N ARG A 253 23.17 1.05 -8.82
CA ARG A 253 21.80 0.62 -9.17
C ARG A 253 21.80 -0.45 -10.26
N ARG A 254 22.53 -0.21 -11.36
CA ARG A 254 22.63 -1.18 -12.47
C ARG A 254 23.26 -2.51 -12.05
N ARG A 255 24.32 -2.47 -11.23
CA ARG A 255 24.94 -3.69 -10.70
C ARG A 255 24.02 -4.41 -9.74
N CYS A 256 23.37 -3.71 -8.81
CA CYS A 256 22.40 -4.31 -7.89
C CYS A 256 21.27 -5.01 -8.63
N GLU A 257 20.73 -4.41 -9.70
CA GLU A 257 19.68 -5.01 -10.53
C GLU A 257 20.16 -6.32 -11.20
N GLN A 258 21.41 -6.36 -11.66
CA GLN A 258 21.96 -7.53 -12.33
C GLN A 258 22.42 -8.64 -11.36
N GLU A 259 23.01 -8.26 -10.23
CA GLU A 259 23.77 -9.15 -9.35
C GLU A 259 23.03 -9.57 -8.08
N LEU A 260 22.13 -8.73 -7.56
CA LEU A 260 21.42 -8.97 -6.29
C LEU A 260 19.97 -9.40 -6.52
N ASN A 261 19.41 -10.13 -5.55
CA ASN A 261 18.00 -10.55 -5.59
C ASN A 261 17.03 -9.43 -5.21
N GLU A 262 15.72 -9.63 -5.43
CA GLU A 262 14.68 -8.63 -5.15
C GLU A 262 14.56 -8.27 -3.66
N TYR A 263 14.94 -9.18 -2.75
CA TYR A 263 14.79 -8.97 -1.30
C TYR A 263 15.84 -8.02 -0.73
N TRP A 264 17.11 -8.22 -1.09
CA TRP A 264 18.25 -7.41 -0.61
C TRP A 264 18.66 -6.31 -1.58
N GLY A 265 18.49 -6.52 -2.89
CA GLY A 265 18.88 -5.59 -3.93
C GLY A 265 17.99 -4.36 -4.04
N LEU A 266 18.45 -3.40 -4.84
CA LEU A 266 17.72 -2.18 -5.16
C LEU A 266 16.65 -2.45 -6.23
N ASP A 267 15.54 -1.74 -6.11
CA ASP A 267 14.51 -1.70 -7.12
C ASP A 267 14.75 -0.55 -8.11
N PRO A 268 15.08 -0.83 -9.38
CA PRO A 268 15.42 0.22 -10.34
C PRO A 268 14.26 1.17 -10.63
N ALA A 269 13.01 0.73 -10.44
CA ALA A 269 11.83 1.53 -10.73
C ALA A 269 11.45 2.48 -9.57
N VAL A 270 12.08 2.35 -8.40
CA VAL A 270 11.50 2.85 -7.14
C VAL A 270 12.51 3.28 -6.09
N ASP A 271 13.62 2.56 -5.95
CA ASP A 271 14.63 2.88 -4.95
C ASP A 271 15.48 4.06 -5.45
N ASP A 272 15.04 5.25 -5.07
CA ASP A 272 15.84 6.47 -5.17
C ASP A 272 16.86 6.48 -4.03
N LEU A 273 18.13 6.30 -4.39
CA LEU A 273 19.23 6.52 -3.48
C LEU A 273 19.33 8.02 -3.21
N LEU A 274 19.41 8.38 -1.94
CA LEU A 274 19.56 9.77 -1.54
C LEU A 274 20.97 10.22 -1.91
N GLU A 275 21.03 11.32 -2.64
CA GLU A 275 22.27 12.03 -2.90
C GLU A 275 22.74 12.76 -1.63
N SER A 276 24.06 12.89 -1.50
CA SER A 276 24.64 13.69 -0.42
C SER A 276 24.16 15.14 -0.50
N ARG A 277 23.74 15.69 0.63
CA ARG A 277 23.28 17.07 0.73
C ARG A 277 24.45 18.02 0.95
N VAL A 278 24.20 19.31 0.77
CA VAL A 278 25.19 20.36 1.07
C VAL A 278 24.71 21.27 2.20
N MET A 279 25.64 21.71 3.04
CA MET A 279 25.41 22.79 4.00
C MET A 279 25.93 24.11 3.41
N VAL A 280 25.14 25.18 3.54
CA VAL A 280 25.48 26.51 3.00
C VAL A 280 25.48 27.56 4.09
N LEU A 281 26.38 28.54 4.01
CA LEU A 281 26.46 29.64 4.98
C LEU A 281 25.25 30.58 4.91
N GLU A 282 24.87 31.01 3.71
CA GLU A 282 23.78 31.95 3.49
C GLU A 282 22.91 31.57 2.27
N ARG A 283 21.63 31.94 2.32
CA ARG A 283 20.79 31.97 1.12
C ARG A 283 21.03 33.30 0.42
N GLY A 284 21.81 33.30 -0.65
CA GLY A 284 21.88 34.46 -1.55
C GLY A 284 20.56 34.71 -2.29
N GLU A 285 20.51 35.77 -3.12
CA GLU A 285 19.38 36.05 -4.02
C GLU A 285 19.18 34.99 -5.11
N ARG A 286 20.20 34.14 -5.33
CA ARG A 286 20.17 33.05 -6.31
C ARG A 286 19.47 31.82 -5.75
N ARG A 287 18.93 30.98 -6.64
CA ARG A 287 18.28 29.71 -6.27
C ARG A 287 19.25 28.85 -5.46
N PRO A 288 18.82 28.27 -4.33
CA PRO A 288 19.67 27.41 -3.51
C PRO A 288 20.09 26.15 -4.29
N PRO A 289 21.29 25.59 -4.01
CA PRO A 289 21.71 24.32 -4.58
C PRO A 289 20.71 23.22 -4.19
N LYS A 290 20.55 22.21 -5.04
CA LYS A 290 19.78 21.00 -4.73
C LYS A 290 20.71 19.79 -4.93
N PRO A 291 20.75 18.83 -3.99
CA PRO A 291 19.97 18.75 -2.75
C PRO A 291 20.58 19.55 -1.56
N MET A 292 19.81 20.46 -0.96
CA MET A 292 20.26 21.26 0.20
C MET A 292 19.92 20.57 1.52
N GLY A 293 20.90 20.49 2.44
CA GLY A 293 20.72 19.93 3.78
C GLY A 293 20.13 20.97 4.73
N ALA A 294 20.92 22.00 5.05
CA ALA A 294 20.50 23.13 5.86
C ALA A 294 21.36 24.38 5.58
N VAL A 295 20.88 25.52 6.09
CA VAL A 295 21.63 26.78 6.09
C VAL A 295 22.27 26.97 7.47
N LEU A 296 23.54 27.33 7.52
CA LEU A 296 24.33 27.54 8.74
C LEU A 296 24.23 28.99 9.27
N GLY A 297 23.17 29.71 8.94
CA GLY A 297 22.95 31.09 9.41
C GLY A 297 22.64 31.16 10.91
N SER A 298 22.79 32.34 11.51
CA SER A 298 22.59 32.58 12.97
C SER A 298 21.19 32.22 13.49
N ARG A 299 20.17 32.24 12.61
CA ARG A 299 18.79 31.85 12.94
C ARG A 299 18.52 30.34 12.85
N SER A 300 19.44 29.58 12.26
CA SER A 300 19.33 28.11 12.19
C SER A 300 19.41 27.48 13.59
N THR A 301 19.00 26.23 13.74
CA THR A 301 19.06 25.54 15.04
C THR A 301 20.50 25.46 15.58
N ILE A 302 21.46 25.10 14.71
CA ILE A 302 22.88 25.07 15.06
C ILE A 302 23.43 26.49 15.31
N GLY A 303 23.02 27.47 14.51
CA GLY A 303 23.43 28.86 14.69
C GLY A 303 22.98 29.45 16.02
N ARG A 304 21.72 29.21 16.42
CA ARG A 304 21.20 29.62 17.73
C ARG A 304 21.96 28.97 18.88
N TYR A 305 22.26 27.68 18.76
CA TYR A 305 23.06 26.96 19.76
C TYR A 305 24.47 27.55 19.90
N LEU A 306 25.18 27.73 18.78
CA LEU A 306 26.54 28.30 18.80
C LEU A 306 26.55 29.74 19.34
N CYS A 307 25.58 30.57 18.94
CA CYS A 307 25.42 31.92 19.49
C CYS A 307 25.21 31.90 21.01
N GLN A 308 24.41 30.94 21.52
CA GLN A 308 24.16 30.79 22.95
C GLN A 308 25.39 30.30 23.71
N GLN A 309 26.07 29.26 23.21
CA GLN A 309 27.25 28.66 23.86
C GLN A 309 28.45 29.62 23.88
N LEU A 310 28.62 30.40 22.82
CA LEU A 310 29.74 31.33 22.65
C LEU A 310 29.38 32.78 23.00
N ARG A 311 28.13 33.05 23.39
CA ARG A 311 27.60 34.40 23.70
C ARG A 311 27.84 35.42 22.58
N LEU A 312 27.64 35.00 21.34
CA LEU A 312 27.89 35.82 20.14
C LEU A 312 26.62 36.49 19.61
N GLY A 313 26.78 37.72 19.10
CA GLY A 313 25.77 38.40 18.27
C GLY A 313 25.76 37.88 16.83
N ALA A 314 24.73 38.24 16.05
CA ALA A 314 24.52 37.70 14.70
C ALA A 314 25.66 38.01 13.71
N ASN A 315 26.31 39.18 13.81
CA ASN A 315 27.41 39.56 12.92
C ASN A 315 28.70 38.81 13.29
N ALA A 316 29.07 38.82 14.58
CA ALA A 316 30.23 38.07 15.08
C ALA A 316 30.11 36.56 14.81
N TYR A 317 28.90 36.00 14.89
CA TYR A 317 28.65 34.62 14.48
C TYR A 317 29.00 34.36 13.01
N ARG A 318 28.65 35.27 12.10
CA ARG A 318 28.86 35.10 10.65
C ARG A 318 30.33 35.01 10.31
N GLU A 319 31.16 35.87 10.89
CA GLU A 319 32.61 35.84 10.72
C GLU A 319 33.22 34.59 11.34
N MET A 320 32.80 34.26 12.57
CA MET A 320 33.27 33.08 13.30
C MET A 320 32.95 31.78 12.57
N ILE A 321 31.71 31.58 12.11
CA ILE A 321 31.31 30.32 11.46
C ILE A 321 32.05 30.13 10.14
N GLY A 322 32.28 31.20 9.37
CA GLY A 322 33.07 31.13 8.14
C GLY A 322 34.51 30.68 8.44
N ALA A 323 35.17 31.32 9.39
CA ALA A 323 36.53 30.97 9.80
C ALA A 323 36.61 29.54 10.37
N LEU A 324 35.65 29.14 11.20
CA LEU A 324 35.57 27.79 11.77
C LEU A 324 35.46 26.73 10.67
N LEU A 325 34.59 26.92 9.68
CA LEU A 325 34.45 25.96 8.57
C LEU A 325 35.75 25.84 7.77
N GLU A 326 36.43 26.95 7.49
CA GLU A 326 37.73 26.90 6.79
C GLU A 326 38.82 26.21 7.61
N ARG A 327 38.81 26.34 8.95
CA ARG A 327 39.71 25.57 9.83
C ARG A 327 39.40 24.07 9.79
N LEU A 328 38.12 23.70 9.85
CA LEU A 328 37.70 22.30 9.73
C LEU A 328 38.06 21.69 8.37
N VAL A 329 38.05 22.50 7.29
CA VAL A 329 38.54 22.09 5.97
C VAL A 329 40.07 21.90 5.99
N ALA A 330 40.82 22.81 6.61
CA ALA A 330 42.29 22.71 6.70
C ALA A 330 42.76 21.45 7.45
N TYR A 331 41.98 20.99 8.43
CA TYR A 331 42.21 19.75 9.18
C TYR A 331 41.59 18.51 8.51
N GLY A 332 40.98 18.64 7.33
CA GLY A 332 40.40 17.52 6.57
C GLY A 332 39.09 16.95 7.10
N LEU A 333 38.50 17.56 8.14
CA LEU A 333 37.22 17.16 8.72
C LEU A 333 36.05 17.51 7.78
N LEU A 334 36.12 18.66 7.10
CA LEU A 334 35.14 19.08 6.11
C LEU A 334 35.77 19.17 4.72
N VAL A 335 34.94 19.01 3.69
CA VAL A 335 35.28 19.28 2.30
C VAL A 335 34.49 20.50 1.84
N ARG A 336 35.21 21.47 1.26
CA ARG A 336 34.59 22.63 0.59
C ARG A 336 34.37 22.28 -0.87
N LEU A 337 33.14 22.43 -1.34
CA LEU A 337 32.76 22.18 -2.73
C LEU A 337 32.81 23.47 -3.55
N GLU A 338 33.13 23.34 -4.84
CA GLU A 338 33.11 24.44 -5.78
C GLU A 338 31.68 24.89 -6.09
N GLY A 339 31.45 26.20 -6.14
CA GLY A 339 30.15 26.76 -6.49
C GLY A 339 30.04 28.26 -6.26
N ALA A 340 28.93 28.84 -6.71
CA ALA A 340 28.66 30.28 -6.56
C ALA A 340 28.45 30.72 -5.10
N ILE A 341 28.14 29.77 -4.21
CA ILE A 341 28.01 29.98 -2.76
C ILE A 341 28.91 28.93 -2.09
N PRO A 342 29.65 29.28 -1.01
CA PRO A 342 30.42 28.29 -0.26
C PRO A 342 29.53 27.15 0.26
N MET A 343 29.86 25.94 -0.16
CA MET A 343 29.17 24.69 0.19
C MET A 343 30.14 23.77 0.93
N TYR A 344 29.64 23.11 1.96
CA TYR A 344 30.45 22.23 2.80
C TYR A 344 29.77 20.87 2.99
N GLN A 345 30.58 19.84 3.09
CA GLN A 345 30.21 18.47 3.45
C GLN A 345 31.20 17.89 4.47
N LEU A 346 30.74 16.96 5.30
CA LEU A 346 31.59 16.20 6.22
C LEU A 346 32.39 15.15 5.44
N ASN A 347 33.71 15.12 5.59
CA ASN A 347 34.53 14.09 4.97
C ASN A 347 34.20 12.71 5.57
N ALA A 348 33.73 11.76 4.78
CA ALA A 348 33.44 10.42 5.30
C ALA A 348 34.67 9.71 5.86
N ALA A 349 35.86 10.03 5.35
CA ALA A 349 37.11 9.39 5.76
C ALA A 349 37.47 9.62 7.23
N VAL A 350 36.94 10.70 7.83
CA VAL A 350 37.18 11.01 9.25
C VAL A 350 36.19 10.32 10.19
N ILE A 351 35.11 9.72 9.68
CA ILE A 351 34.10 9.07 10.52
C ILE A 351 34.69 7.77 11.07
N ARG A 352 34.53 7.57 12.38
CA ARG A 352 34.86 6.34 13.09
C ARG A 352 33.61 5.82 13.81
N TRP A 353 33.25 4.58 13.52
CA TRP A 353 32.19 3.87 14.23
C TRP A 353 32.84 3.18 15.42
N CYS A 354 32.52 3.64 16.62
CA CYS A 354 33.06 3.12 17.86
C CYS A 354 31.97 2.37 18.64
N ARG A 355 32.37 1.32 19.36
CA ARG A 355 31.50 0.62 20.29
C ARG A 355 30.95 1.59 21.33
N GLY A 356 29.62 1.59 21.50
CA GLY A 356 28.98 2.39 22.54
C GLY A 356 29.30 1.90 23.95
N ASP A 357 29.24 2.81 24.92
CA ASP A 357 29.50 2.57 26.35
C ASP A 357 28.21 2.32 27.15
N GLY A 358 27.06 2.22 26.48
CA GLY A 358 25.74 2.09 27.10
C GLY A 358 25.10 3.43 27.46
N THR A 359 25.77 4.56 27.24
CA THR A 359 25.19 5.89 27.47
C THR A 359 24.52 6.44 26.20
N PRO A 360 23.22 6.77 26.24
CA PRO A 360 22.54 7.41 25.11
C PRO A 360 23.17 8.74 24.76
N ARG A 361 23.51 8.93 23.48
CA ARG A 361 23.94 10.24 22.98
C ARG A 361 22.76 10.96 22.32
N VAL A 362 22.18 11.90 23.05
CA VAL A 362 21.18 12.82 22.51
C VAL A 362 21.85 14.15 22.16
N SER A 363 21.77 14.56 20.90
CA SER A 363 22.35 15.85 20.48
C SER A 363 21.76 17.02 21.28
N PRO A 364 22.62 17.89 21.86
CA PRO A 364 22.20 19.05 22.65
C PRO A 364 21.25 20.00 21.93
N LEU A 365 21.27 20.04 20.59
CA LEU A 365 20.37 20.89 19.80
C LEU A 365 18.90 20.52 19.91
N TYR A 366 18.62 19.29 20.37
CA TYR A 366 17.27 18.73 20.39
C TYR A 366 16.87 18.25 21.78
N GLN A 367 17.76 18.38 22.77
CA GLN A 367 17.46 18.11 24.15
C GLN A 367 16.57 19.25 24.67
N ARG A 368 15.34 18.93 25.06
CA ARG A 368 14.38 19.89 25.61
C ARG A 368 14.30 19.65 27.12
N GLY A 369 14.56 20.67 27.93
CA GLY A 369 14.48 20.59 29.40
C GLY A 369 15.84 20.46 30.10
N THR A 370 15.81 20.62 31.43
CA THR A 370 16.98 20.65 32.34
C THR A 370 17.17 19.36 33.13
N ALA A 371 16.28 18.37 32.97
CA ALA A 371 16.34 17.17 33.80
C ALA A 371 17.56 16.31 33.45
N SER A 372 18.43 16.17 34.45
CA SER A 372 19.51 15.20 34.61
C SER A 372 19.00 13.75 34.80
N GLY A 373 17.80 13.44 34.31
CA GLY A 373 17.29 12.06 34.33
C GLY A 373 18.02 11.26 33.26
N GLU A 374 18.57 10.10 33.64
CA GLU A 374 19.09 9.12 32.68
C GLU A 374 18.07 8.96 31.55
N ALA A 375 18.48 9.24 30.31
CA ALA A 375 17.60 9.03 29.16
C ALA A 375 17.17 7.56 29.20
N LEU A 376 15.87 7.31 29.41
CA LEU A 376 15.32 5.96 29.53
C LEU A 376 15.63 5.19 28.25
N ILE A 377 16.63 4.31 28.33
CA ILE A 377 17.03 3.43 27.24
C ILE A 377 15.89 2.44 27.00
N ASN A 378 15.49 2.28 25.75
CA ASN A 378 14.56 1.22 25.40
C ASN A 378 15.31 -0.13 25.50
N ARG A 379 15.22 -0.77 26.67
CA ARG A 379 15.90 -2.04 26.99
C ARG A 379 15.54 -3.17 26.03
N PHE A 380 14.32 -3.17 25.48
CA PHE A 380 13.92 -4.16 24.48
C PHE A 380 14.78 -4.02 23.22
N PHE A 381 14.88 -2.82 22.65
CA PHE A 381 15.69 -2.62 21.44
C PHE A 381 17.18 -2.75 21.69
N GLU A 382 17.65 -2.37 22.88
CA GLU A 382 19.04 -2.61 23.27
C GLU A 382 19.36 -4.11 23.24
N ALA A 383 18.55 -4.94 23.91
CA ALA A 383 18.72 -6.40 23.91
C ALA A 383 18.49 -7.00 22.51
N PHE A 384 17.55 -6.46 21.74
CA PHE A 384 17.24 -6.90 20.38
C PHE A 384 18.41 -6.72 19.43
N TYR A 385 19.05 -5.54 19.40
CA TYR A 385 20.20 -5.31 18.52
C TYR A 385 21.50 -5.95 19.02
N ARG A 386 21.59 -6.32 20.30
CA ARG A 386 22.67 -7.16 20.82
C ARG A 386 22.50 -8.65 20.49
N SER A 387 21.34 -9.07 19.99
CA SER A 387 21.08 -10.48 19.67
C SER A 387 21.83 -10.94 18.43
N ALA A 388 21.99 -12.27 18.28
CA ALA A 388 22.74 -12.87 17.18
C ALA A 388 22.14 -12.49 15.80
N PRO A 389 22.90 -11.79 14.93
CA PRO A 389 22.41 -11.36 13.61
C PRO A 389 21.92 -12.51 12.74
N GLY A 390 22.56 -13.69 12.83
CA GLY A 390 22.17 -14.88 12.07
C GLY A 390 20.72 -15.33 12.29
N GLN A 391 20.13 -15.08 13.47
CA GLN A 391 18.71 -15.38 13.71
C GLN A 391 17.78 -14.46 12.93
N LEU A 392 18.19 -13.21 12.66
CA LEU A 392 17.43 -12.26 11.85
C LEU A 392 17.67 -12.49 10.36
N ALA A 393 18.87 -12.95 9.99
CA ALA A 393 19.27 -13.17 8.61
C ALA A 393 18.39 -14.19 7.88
N THR A 394 17.80 -15.16 8.61
CA THR A 394 16.91 -16.20 8.08
C THR A 394 15.45 -15.75 7.97
N LEU A 395 15.07 -14.65 8.62
CA LEU A 395 13.67 -14.19 8.65
C LEU A 395 13.28 -13.52 7.33
N GLU A 396 12.17 -13.97 6.77
CA GLU A 396 11.50 -13.40 5.61
C GLU A 396 9.99 -13.60 5.78
N ALA A 397 9.21 -12.59 5.40
CA ALA A 397 7.76 -12.66 5.30
C ALA A 397 7.30 -12.54 3.86
N ARG A 398 6.30 -13.33 3.48
CA ARG A 398 5.56 -13.15 2.22
C ARG A 398 4.07 -13.13 2.46
N GLU A 399 3.36 -12.43 1.59
CA GLU A 399 1.91 -12.48 1.59
C GLU A 399 1.42 -13.78 0.93
N HIS A 400 0.30 -14.29 1.40
CA HIS A 400 -0.42 -15.40 0.77
C HIS A 400 -1.87 -15.00 0.59
N THR A 401 -2.16 -14.36 -0.54
CA THR A 401 -3.49 -13.85 -0.86
C THR A 401 -3.87 -14.23 -2.28
N ALA A 402 -5.16 -14.13 -2.59
CA ALA A 402 -5.64 -14.34 -3.96
C ALA A 402 -5.18 -13.23 -4.94
N GLN A 403 -4.38 -12.25 -4.49
CA GLN A 403 -3.77 -11.25 -5.36
C GLN A 403 -2.42 -11.69 -5.91
N VAL A 404 -1.82 -12.74 -5.34
CA VAL A 404 -0.62 -13.36 -5.90
C VAL A 404 -1.04 -14.12 -7.15
N VAL A 405 -0.97 -13.44 -8.28
CA VAL A 405 -1.49 -13.93 -9.57
C VAL A 405 -0.44 -14.67 -10.40
N GLU A 406 0.85 -14.53 -10.06
CA GLU A 406 1.91 -15.27 -10.73
C GLU A 406 1.67 -16.79 -10.58
N PRO A 407 1.47 -17.54 -11.68
CA PRO A 407 1.19 -18.97 -11.61
C PRO A 407 2.31 -19.74 -10.89
N GLY A 408 1.95 -20.63 -9.97
CA GLY A 408 2.92 -21.45 -9.22
C GLY A 408 3.58 -20.75 -8.03
N GLU A 409 3.47 -19.42 -7.89
CA GLU A 409 4.14 -18.69 -6.81
C GLU A 409 3.52 -18.96 -5.42
N ARG A 410 2.20 -19.22 -5.36
CA ARG A 410 1.53 -19.61 -4.10
C ARG A 410 2.00 -21.00 -3.67
N GLU A 411 1.99 -21.96 -4.58
CA GLU A 411 2.46 -23.33 -4.35
C GLU A 411 3.93 -23.35 -3.92
N ARG A 412 4.77 -22.51 -4.56
CA ARG A 412 6.17 -22.34 -4.18
C ARG A 412 6.31 -21.79 -2.76
N ARG A 413 5.51 -20.80 -2.36
CA ARG A 413 5.49 -20.26 -0.97
C ARG A 413 5.05 -21.31 0.04
N GLU A 414 4.02 -22.10 -0.30
CA GLU A 414 3.55 -23.22 0.53
C GLU A 414 4.66 -24.26 0.73
N GLN A 415 5.39 -24.63 -0.33
CA GLN A 415 6.53 -25.57 -0.24
C GLN A 415 7.73 -25.01 0.55
N ARG A 416 8.02 -23.71 0.43
CA ARG A 416 9.06 -23.03 1.23
C ARG A 416 8.68 -22.95 2.71
N PHE A 417 7.40 -22.80 3.01
CA PHE A 417 6.87 -22.71 4.37
C PHE A 417 6.75 -24.10 5.03
N SER A 418 6.31 -25.12 4.28
CA SER A 418 6.28 -26.51 4.75
C SER A 418 7.70 -27.05 4.99
N GLY A 419 8.68 -26.57 4.23
CA GLY A 419 10.07 -27.07 4.25
C GLY A 419 10.28 -28.24 3.28
N THR A 420 9.36 -28.47 2.34
CA THR A 420 9.49 -29.50 1.30
C THR A 420 10.30 -29.02 0.10
N SER A 421 10.56 -27.71 -0.01
CA SER A 421 11.41 -27.13 -1.05
C SER A 421 12.88 -27.13 -0.65
N ASN A 422 13.78 -27.26 -1.65
CA ASN A 422 15.22 -27.04 -1.48
C ASN A 422 15.59 -25.55 -1.45
N GLU A 423 14.63 -24.66 -1.66
CA GLU A 423 14.83 -23.23 -1.55
C GLU A 423 14.93 -22.76 -0.10
N ARG A 424 15.35 -21.51 0.08
CA ARG A 424 15.42 -20.88 1.40
C ARG A 424 14.05 -20.97 2.12
N PRO A 425 14.02 -21.51 3.35
CA PRO A 425 12.78 -21.61 4.13
C PRO A 425 12.09 -20.26 4.30
N LEU A 426 10.76 -20.30 4.33
CA LEU A 426 9.93 -19.13 4.56
C LEU A 426 9.31 -19.23 5.96
N PRO A 427 9.85 -18.56 6.98
CA PRO A 427 9.37 -18.71 8.36
C PRO A 427 8.06 -17.98 8.62
N PHE A 428 7.73 -16.94 7.84
CA PHE A 428 6.55 -16.11 8.09
C PHE A 428 5.66 -15.97 6.86
N LEU A 429 4.41 -16.41 6.97
CA LEU A 429 3.36 -16.16 5.97
C LEU A 429 2.27 -15.27 6.54
N VAL A 430 1.97 -14.19 5.82
CA VAL A 430 0.82 -13.33 6.13
C VAL A 430 -0.30 -13.61 5.13
N CYS A 431 -1.37 -14.22 5.59
CA CYS A 431 -2.43 -14.70 4.73
C CYS A 431 -3.75 -13.95 4.91
N SER A 432 -4.48 -13.87 3.79
CA SER A 432 -5.90 -13.53 3.79
C SER A 432 -6.77 -14.76 4.07
N PRO A 433 -8.11 -14.69 3.97
CA PRO A 433 -8.99 -15.87 4.10
C PRO A 433 -8.70 -17.03 3.13
N THR A 434 -7.80 -16.85 2.16
CA THR A 434 -7.29 -17.91 1.29
C THR A 434 -6.76 -19.14 2.04
N MET A 435 -6.31 -18.98 3.28
CA MET A 435 -5.75 -20.06 4.10
C MET A 435 -6.74 -20.53 5.19
N GLU A 436 -7.97 -20.00 5.20
CA GLU A 436 -9.06 -20.51 6.04
C GLU A 436 -9.62 -21.84 5.49
N LEU A 437 -9.57 -22.02 4.16
CA LEU A 437 -9.99 -23.25 3.47
C LEU A 437 -8.89 -24.32 3.50
N GLY A 438 -9.27 -25.60 3.51
CA GLY A 438 -8.50 -26.80 3.90
C GLY A 438 -7.25 -27.16 3.10
N ILE A 439 -6.39 -26.20 2.76
CA ILE A 439 -5.03 -26.46 2.25
C ILE A 439 -4.27 -27.18 3.37
N ASP A 440 -3.66 -28.31 3.02
CA ASP A 440 -2.85 -29.08 3.94
C ASP A 440 -1.46 -28.48 4.02
N ILE A 441 -1.27 -27.67 5.04
CA ILE A 441 0.00 -27.03 5.34
C ILE A 441 0.45 -27.70 6.63
N ALA A 442 1.66 -28.28 6.58
CA ALA A 442 2.29 -29.04 7.65
C ALA A 442 1.99 -28.46 9.04
N ASP A 443 1.95 -29.33 10.06
CA ASP A 443 1.52 -28.97 11.41
C ASP A 443 2.11 -27.61 11.86
N LEU A 444 1.23 -26.73 12.35
CA LEU A 444 1.60 -25.41 12.86
C LEU A 444 1.45 -25.38 14.37
N ASP A 445 2.40 -24.71 15.02
CA ASP A 445 2.37 -24.52 16.47
C ASP A 445 1.96 -23.09 16.82
N LEU A 446 2.20 -22.12 15.90
CA LEU A 446 1.99 -20.69 16.12
C LEU A 446 1.07 -20.09 15.05
N VAL A 447 -0.05 -19.51 15.49
CA VAL A 447 -0.94 -18.71 14.65
C VAL A 447 -1.09 -17.32 15.26
N HIS A 448 -0.88 -16.30 14.43
CA HIS A 448 -1.11 -14.91 14.78
C HIS A 448 -2.35 -14.38 14.04
N LEU A 449 -3.18 -13.60 14.70
CA LEU A 449 -4.32 -12.91 14.10
C LEU A 449 -4.04 -11.42 14.21
N ARG A 450 -3.81 -10.75 13.07
CA ARG A 450 -3.47 -9.32 13.00
C ARG A 450 -4.58 -8.42 13.54
N ASN A 451 -5.81 -8.92 13.51
CA ASN A 451 -6.99 -8.32 14.09
C ASN A 451 -7.93 -9.43 14.57
N VAL A 452 -8.91 -9.08 15.41
CA VAL A 452 -9.92 -10.05 15.84
C VAL A 452 -10.74 -10.46 14.60
N PRO A 453 -10.92 -11.77 14.34
CA PRO A 453 -11.70 -12.23 13.18
C PRO A 453 -13.15 -11.72 13.18
N PRO A 454 -13.78 -11.50 12.02
CA PRO A 454 -15.10 -10.87 11.96
C PRO A 454 -16.18 -11.65 12.70
N THR A 455 -16.10 -12.99 12.65
CA THR A 455 -17.05 -13.89 13.30
C THR A 455 -16.33 -15.04 14.02
N PRO A 456 -17.00 -15.67 15.02
CA PRO A 456 -16.51 -16.88 15.68
C PRO A 456 -16.16 -18.02 14.70
N ALA A 457 -16.89 -18.12 13.58
CA ALA A 457 -16.61 -19.11 12.55
C ALA A 457 -15.24 -18.89 11.89
N ASN A 458 -14.89 -17.65 11.57
CA ASN A 458 -13.57 -17.31 11.04
C ASN A 458 -12.48 -17.57 12.08
N TYR A 459 -12.74 -17.25 13.35
CA TYR A 459 -11.78 -17.54 14.43
C TYR A 459 -11.47 -19.04 14.51
N ALA A 460 -12.50 -19.90 14.61
CA ALA A 460 -12.32 -21.34 14.70
C ALA A 460 -11.57 -21.93 13.49
N GLN A 461 -11.85 -21.46 12.28
CA GLN A 461 -11.15 -21.92 11.06
C GLN A 461 -9.68 -21.50 11.02
N ARG A 462 -9.35 -20.30 11.51
CA ARG A 462 -7.99 -19.77 11.56
C ARG A 462 -7.18 -20.38 12.70
N SER A 463 -7.77 -20.47 13.90
CA SER A 463 -7.13 -21.01 15.09
C SER A 463 -6.91 -22.53 14.98
N GLY A 464 -7.84 -23.26 14.37
CA GLY A 464 -7.74 -24.71 14.11
C GLY A 464 -6.62 -25.13 13.14
N ARG A 465 -5.83 -24.16 12.65
CA ARG A 465 -4.58 -24.42 11.94
C ARG A 465 -3.43 -24.75 12.86
N ALA A 466 -3.44 -24.23 14.08
CA ALA A 466 -2.46 -24.58 15.10
C ALA A 466 -2.90 -25.82 15.89
N GLY A 467 -1.93 -26.60 16.39
CA GLY A 467 -2.17 -27.67 17.36
C GLY A 467 -2.82 -28.93 16.78
N ARG A 468 -2.35 -29.39 15.62
CA ARG A 468 -2.78 -30.66 15.01
C ARG A 468 -2.08 -31.85 15.69
N GLN A 469 -2.69 -33.04 15.59
CA GLN A 469 -2.15 -34.31 16.10
C GLN A 469 -1.87 -34.37 17.62
N GLY A 470 -2.61 -33.58 18.42
CA GLY A 470 -2.50 -33.58 19.88
C GLY A 470 -1.36 -32.71 20.44
N GLN A 471 -0.63 -31.99 19.58
CA GLN A 471 0.34 -30.98 20.02
C GLN A 471 -0.38 -29.68 20.43
N PRO A 472 0.08 -28.97 21.46
CA PRO A 472 -0.48 -27.68 21.84
C PRO A 472 -0.19 -26.62 20.77
N GLY A 473 -1.19 -25.80 20.43
CA GLY A 473 -1.02 -24.64 19.56
C GLY A 473 -1.17 -23.33 20.34
N LEU A 474 -0.37 -22.31 20.01
CA LEU A 474 -0.50 -20.96 20.54
C LEU A 474 -1.14 -20.04 19.50
N ILE A 475 -2.26 -19.42 19.89
CA ILE A 475 -2.98 -18.44 19.08
C ILE A 475 -2.88 -17.07 19.75
N VAL A 476 -2.32 -16.09 19.04
CA VAL A 476 -2.20 -14.71 19.51
C VAL A 476 -3.05 -13.80 18.65
N ALA A 477 -4.06 -13.17 19.24
CA ALA A 477 -4.92 -12.20 18.55
C ALA A 477 -4.60 -10.78 19.00
N TYR A 478 -4.21 -9.93 18.06
CA TYR A 478 -4.01 -8.51 18.31
C TYR A 478 -5.35 -7.77 18.28
N CYS A 479 -5.63 -6.98 19.33
CA CYS A 479 -6.85 -6.18 19.46
C CYS A 479 -6.51 -4.70 19.37
N GLY A 480 -6.92 -4.02 18.30
CA GLY A 480 -6.62 -2.60 18.13
C GLY A 480 -7.38 -1.71 19.11
N ALA A 481 -6.69 -0.76 19.74
CA ALA A 481 -7.29 0.17 20.72
C ALA A 481 -8.46 1.00 20.16
N TRP A 482 -8.44 1.32 18.86
CA TRP A 482 -9.42 2.19 18.20
C TRP A 482 -10.48 1.43 17.38
N ASN A 483 -10.49 0.10 17.45
CA ASN A 483 -11.45 -0.72 16.72
C ASN A 483 -12.53 -1.24 17.66
N TYR A 484 -13.77 -0.76 17.50
CA TYR A 484 -14.90 -1.15 18.34
C TYR A 484 -15.16 -2.67 18.36
N HIS A 485 -14.98 -3.34 17.22
CA HIS A 485 -15.15 -4.79 17.14
C HIS A 485 -14.06 -5.52 17.93
N ASP A 486 -12.79 -5.12 17.76
CA ASP A 486 -11.68 -5.71 18.52
C ASP A 486 -11.86 -5.48 20.04
N GLN A 487 -12.24 -4.26 20.45
CA GLN A 487 -12.46 -3.93 21.86
C GLN A 487 -13.65 -4.68 22.48
N TYR A 488 -14.73 -4.87 21.72
CA TYR A 488 -15.88 -5.66 22.17
C TYR A 488 -15.47 -7.09 22.55
N PHE A 489 -14.70 -7.75 21.68
CA PHE A 489 -14.23 -9.12 21.90
C PHE A 489 -13.03 -9.22 22.84
N PHE A 490 -12.21 -8.18 22.96
CA PHE A 490 -11.16 -8.10 23.98
C PHE A 490 -11.77 -8.17 25.40
N GLN A 491 -12.91 -7.51 25.62
CA GLN A 491 -13.66 -7.58 26.89
C GLN A 491 -14.46 -8.87 27.04
N ARG A 492 -14.80 -9.55 25.93
CA ARG A 492 -15.66 -10.74 25.89
C ARG A 492 -15.02 -11.86 25.06
N PRO A 493 -13.84 -12.37 25.45
CA PRO A 493 -13.11 -13.34 24.62
C PRO A 493 -13.88 -14.65 24.43
N ALA A 494 -14.67 -15.07 25.43
CA ALA A 494 -15.49 -16.27 25.36
C ALA A 494 -16.47 -16.23 24.17
N GLU A 495 -17.06 -15.08 23.84
CA GLU A 495 -18.02 -14.97 22.72
C GLU A 495 -17.35 -15.21 21.35
N MET A 496 -16.06 -14.89 21.21
CA MET A 496 -15.30 -15.17 19.98
C MET A 496 -14.87 -16.64 19.91
N VAL A 497 -14.38 -17.19 21.03
CA VAL A 497 -13.82 -18.54 21.09
C VAL A 497 -14.92 -19.62 21.06
N SER A 498 -16.03 -19.41 21.77
CA SER A 498 -17.14 -20.37 21.87
C SER A 498 -18.42 -19.89 21.18
N GLY A 499 -18.34 -18.91 20.30
CA GLY A 499 -19.51 -18.34 19.61
C GLY A 499 -20.16 -19.28 18.59
N VAL A 500 -21.45 -19.08 18.33
CA VAL A 500 -22.24 -19.92 17.40
C VAL A 500 -21.88 -19.63 15.94
N VAL A 501 -21.49 -20.68 15.20
CA VAL A 501 -21.30 -20.62 13.75
C VAL A 501 -22.65 -20.63 13.05
N ARG A 502 -23.04 -19.51 12.44
CA ARG A 502 -24.28 -19.41 11.65
C ARG A 502 -24.07 -20.01 10.27
N LEU A 503 -25.02 -20.81 9.81
CA LEU A 503 -25.02 -21.35 8.45
C LEU A 503 -25.22 -20.23 7.41
N PRO A 504 -24.45 -20.18 6.31
CA PRO A 504 -24.68 -19.24 5.24
C PRO A 504 -26.05 -19.50 4.59
N ARG A 505 -26.77 -18.42 4.26
CA ARG A 505 -28.06 -18.50 3.55
C ARG A 505 -27.81 -18.35 2.04
N LEU A 506 -28.32 -19.29 1.25
CA LEU A 506 -28.27 -19.24 -0.21
C LEU A 506 -29.67 -18.96 -0.74
N ASP A 507 -29.80 -17.96 -1.60
CA ASP A 507 -31.05 -17.69 -2.34
C ASP A 507 -31.03 -18.44 -3.67
N LEU A 508 -31.44 -19.71 -3.63
CA LEU A 508 -31.58 -20.56 -4.81
C LEU A 508 -32.81 -20.17 -5.67
N GLY A 509 -33.67 -19.29 -5.14
CA GLY A 509 -34.90 -18.82 -5.79
C GLY A 509 -34.72 -17.56 -6.63
N SER A 510 -33.48 -17.08 -6.80
CA SER A 510 -33.18 -15.89 -7.59
C SER A 510 -33.49 -16.09 -9.09
N GLU A 511 -34.31 -15.20 -9.67
CA GLU A 511 -34.67 -15.27 -11.10
C GLU A 511 -33.45 -15.17 -12.01
N THR A 512 -32.53 -14.26 -11.69
CA THR A 512 -31.30 -14.07 -12.48
C THR A 512 -30.46 -15.35 -12.52
N LEU A 513 -30.36 -16.04 -11.39
CA LEU A 513 -29.62 -17.30 -11.28
C LEU A 513 -30.26 -18.39 -12.15
N LEU A 514 -31.55 -18.65 -11.94
CA LEU A 514 -32.27 -19.72 -12.64
C LEU A 514 -32.35 -19.45 -14.15
N ARG A 515 -32.50 -18.19 -14.57
CA ARG A 515 -32.48 -17.80 -15.99
C ARG A 515 -31.10 -18.02 -16.64
N ALA A 516 -30.01 -17.64 -15.97
CA ALA A 516 -28.66 -17.90 -16.49
C ALA A 516 -28.38 -19.41 -16.64
N HIS A 517 -28.86 -20.23 -15.69
CA HIS A 517 -28.77 -21.69 -15.81
C HIS A 517 -29.64 -22.25 -16.95
N LEU A 518 -30.83 -21.69 -17.19
CA LEU A 518 -31.65 -22.04 -18.35
C LEU A 518 -30.91 -21.74 -19.68
N HIS A 519 -30.26 -20.58 -19.79
CA HIS A 519 -29.46 -20.22 -20.96
C HIS A 519 -28.28 -21.19 -21.16
N ALA A 520 -27.60 -21.59 -20.08
CA ALA A 520 -26.52 -22.56 -20.14
C ALA A 520 -27.01 -23.95 -20.59
N LEU A 521 -28.19 -24.38 -20.12
CA LEU A 521 -28.82 -25.62 -20.60
C LEU A 521 -29.17 -25.55 -22.10
N TRP A 522 -29.71 -24.41 -22.55
CA TRP A 522 -30.00 -24.15 -23.96
C TRP A 522 -28.73 -24.21 -24.82
N LEU A 523 -27.65 -23.55 -24.41
CA LEU A 523 -26.39 -23.57 -25.13
C LEU A 523 -25.79 -24.98 -25.22
N ASN A 524 -25.92 -25.76 -24.14
CA ASN A 524 -25.49 -27.16 -24.10
C ASN A 524 -26.33 -28.09 -25.00
N GLU A 525 -27.66 -27.90 -25.08
CA GLU A 525 -28.52 -28.64 -26.01
C GLU A 525 -28.23 -28.33 -27.48
N LEU A 526 -27.83 -27.09 -27.78
CA LEU A 526 -27.43 -26.70 -29.13
C LEU A 526 -26.06 -27.26 -29.52
N GLY A 527 -25.18 -27.51 -28.56
CA GLY A 527 -23.81 -27.94 -28.83
C GLY A 527 -22.99 -26.90 -29.60
N LEU A 528 -23.40 -25.62 -29.55
CA LEU A 528 -22.82 -24.53 -30.32
C LEU A 528 -21.40 -24.20 -29.79
N PRO A 529 -20.32 -24.42 -30.57
CA PRO A 529 -18.98 -24.06 -30.14
C PRO A 529 -18.74 -22.56 -30.35
N LEU A 530 -18.74 -21.78 -29.26
CA LEU A 530 -18.43 -20.35 -29.32
C LEU A 530 -16.95 -20.06 -29.66
N GLY A 531 -16.08 -21.05 -29.50
CA GLY A 531 -14.64 -20.96 -29.79
C GLY A 531 -13.89 -20.02 -28.84
N GLU A 532 -12.77 -19.48 -29.31
CA GLU A 532 -11.88 -18.63 -28.51
C GLU A 532 -12.16 -17.13 -28.69
N THR A 533 -12.80 -16.73 -29.80
CA THR A 533 -13.00 -15.31 -30.17
C THR A 533 -14.47 -15.02 -30.49
N ILE A 534 -14.95 -13.82 -30.16
CA ILE A 534 -16.34 -13.40 -30.42
C ILE A 534 -16.63 -13.30 -31.93
N GLU A 535 -15.61 -13.05 -32.75
CA GLU A 535 -15.68 -13.03 -34.23
C GLU A 535 -16.14 -14.37 -34.85
N ARG A 536 -16.00 -15.49 -34.13
CA ARG A 536 -16.59 -16.78 -34.57
C ARG A 536 -18.11 -16.80 -34.44
N THR A 537 -18.67 -15.93 -33.61
CA THR A 537 -20.11 -15.85 -33.32
C THR A 537 -20.74 -14.66 -34.04
N VAL A 538 -20.09 -13.50 -33.99
CA VAL A 538 -20.53 -12.25 -34.62
C VAL A 538 -19.73 -12.02 -35.90
N ASP A 539 -20.43 -11.70 -36.99
CA ASP A 539 -19.81 -11.41 -38.27
C ASP A 539 -19.23 -9.98 -38.31
N THR A 540 -17.91 -9.87 -38.25
CA THR A 540 -17.15 -8.62 -38.31
C THR A 540 -17.07 -8.02 -39.71
N GLU A 541 -17.27 -8.82 -40.76
CA GLU A 541 -17.16 -8.38 -42.15
C GLU A 541 -18.37 -7.55 -42.58
N GLN A 542 -19.52 -7.83 -41.96
CA GLN A 542 -20.79 -7.11 -42.20
C GLN A 542 -20.92 -5.86 -41.31
N SER A 543 -19.92 -4.96 -41.37
CA SER A 543 -19.95 -3.67 -40.68
C SER A 543 -20.85 -2.66 -41.45
N PRO A 544 -21.74 -1.90 -40.79
CA PRO A 544 -21.85 -1.68 -39.34
C PRO A 544 -22.84 -2.59 -38.60
N GLU A 545 -23.63 -3.41 -39.30
CA GLU A 545 -24.73 -4.17 -38.68
C GLU A 545 -24.22 -5.23 -37.68
N LEU A 546 -23.07 -5.85 -37.95
CA LEU A 546 -22.42 -6.86 -37.10
C LEU A 546 -23.40 -7.97 -36.63
N PRO A 547 -24.12 -8.63 -37.55
CA PRO A 547 -25.07 -9.69 -37.20
C PRO A 547 -24.36 -10.92 -36.65
N LEU A 548 -25.10 -11.84 -36.03
CA LEU A 548 -24.60 -13.20 -35.83
C LEU A 548 -24.31 -13.84 -37.19
N ARG A 549 -23.23 -14.62 -37.28
CA ARG A 549 -22.90 -15.41 -38.48
C ARG A 549 -24.07 -16.34 -38.81
N ASP A 550 -24.32 -16.56 -40.10
CA ASP A 550 -25.46 -17.37 -40.56
C ASP A 550 -25.44 -18.79 -40.00
N THR A 551 -24.25 -19.40 -39.89
CA THR A 551 -24.05 -20.72 -39.28
C THR A 551 -24.50 -20.78 -37.82
N VAL A 552 -24.36 -19.67 -37.08
CA VAL A 552 -24.86 -19.55 -35.70
C VAL A 552 -26.36 -19.33 -35.73
N ARG A 553 -26.84 -18.36 -36.51
CA ARG A 553 -28.26 -18.00 -36.62
C ARG A 553 -29.15 -19.20 -36.96
N GLU A 554 -28.71 -20.05 -37.89
CA GLU A 554 -29.41 -21.28 -38.27
C GLU A 554 -29.54 -22.26 -37.10
N GLN A 555 -28.51 -22.39 -36.27
CA GLN A 555 -28.50 -23.27 -35.10
C GLN A 555 -29.35 -22.73 -33.94
N LEU A 556 -29.59 -21.41 -33.88
CA LEU A 556 -30.43 -20.79 -32.85
C LEU A 556 -31.93 -21.08 -33.02
N ALA A 557 -32.33 -21.73 -34.12
CA ALA A 557 -33.73 -22.04 -34.39
C ALA A 557 -34.35 -22.95 -33.31
N LEU A 558 -35.32 -22.39 -32.58
CA LEU A 558 -36.06 -23.10 -31.54
C LEU A 558 -37.07 -24.09 -32.15
N THR A 559 -36.63 -25.28 -32.51
CA THR A 559 -37.55 -26.37 -32.90
C THR A 559 -38.43 -26.79 -31.72
N GLU A 560 -39.65 -27.25 -31.98
CA GLU A 560 -40.56 -27.74 -30.93
C GLU A 560 -39.94 -28.87 -30.10
N SER A 561 -39.14 -29.74 -30.73
CA SER A 561 -38.40 -30.79 -30.04
C SER A 561 -37.39 -30.25 -29.02
N LEU A 562 -36.70 -29.14 -29.35
CA LEU A 562 -35.71 -28.51 -28.48
C LEU A 562 -36.40 -27.81 -27.31
N LYS A 563 -37.49 -27.09 -27.55
CA LYS A 563 -38.29 -26.45 -26.49
C LYS A 563 -38.78 -27.46 -25.46
N GLN A 564 -39.34 -28.58 -25.93
CA GLN A 564 -39.81 -29.66 -25.05
C GLN A 564 -38.68 -30.28 -24.22
N ARG A 565 -37.51 -30.56 -24.83
CA ARG A 565 -36.35 -31.08 -24.10
C ARG A 565 -35.84 -30.10 -23.05
N LEU A 566 -35.74 -28.82 -23.39
CA LEU A 566 -35.30 -27.77 -22.47
C LEU A 566 -36.25 -27.61 -21.30
N ARG A 567 -37.55 -27.56 -21.56
CA ARG A 567 -38.57 -27.51 -20.52
C ARG A 567 -38.44 -28.70 -19.57
N MET A 568 -38.39 -29.92 -20.10
CA MET A 568 -38.25 -31.13 -19.26
C MET A 568 -36.96 -31.11 -18.42
N ARG A 569 -35.82 -30.72 -19.00
CA ARG A 569 -34.55 -30.64 -18.25
C ARG A 569 -34.59 -29.53 -17.20
N PHE A 570 -35.12 -28.38 -17.53
CA PHE A 570 -35.21 -27.25 -16.60
C PHE A 570 -36.19 -27.56 -15.45
N GLU A 571 -37.33 -28.18 -15.73
CA GLU A 571 -38.26 -28.64 -14.70
C GLU A 571 -37.63 -29.67 -13.75
N ARG A 572 -36.74 -30.55 -14.25
CA ARG A 572 -35.96 -31.45 -13.38
C ARG A 572 -35.01 -30.69 -12.46
N VAL A 573 -34.37 -29.61 -12.94
CA VAL A 573 -33.52 -28.74 -12.10
C VAL A 573 -34.38 -28.01 -11.07
N ILE A 574 -35.54 -27.50 -11.45
CA ILE A 574 -36.47 -26.83 -10.52
C ILE A 574 -36.94 -27.79 -9.43
N ALA A 575 -37.16 -29.07 -9.77
CA ALA A 575 -37.58 -30.10 -8.80
C ALA A 575 -36.54 -30.40 -7.71
N THR A 576 -35.27 -29.99 -7.88
CA THR A 576 -34.25 -30.12 -6.83
C THR A 576 -34.20 -28.93 -5.88
N LEU A 577 -34.94 -27.85 -6.16
CA LEU A 577 -35.00 -26.69 -5.28
C LEU A 577 -35.76 -27.04 -3.99
N PRO A 578 -35.29 -26.60 -2.81
CA PRO A 578 -35.97 -26.86 -1.54
C PRO A 578 -37.34 -26.18 -1.46
N GLU A 579 -37.50 -25.02 -2.11
CA GLU A 579 -38.76 -24.31 -2.24
C GLU A 579 -38.85 -23.71 -3.65
N ARG A 580 -40.02 -23.84 -4.29
CA ARG A 580 -40.27 -23.26 -5.62
C ARG A 580 -40.66 -21.78 -5.47
N PRO A 581 -39.93 -20.84 -6.09
CA PRO A 581 -40.27 -19.42 -6.03
C PRO A 581 -41.64 -19.13 -6.65
N ARG A 582 -42.37 -18.14 -6.12
CA ARG A 582 -43.72 -17.80 -6.57
C ARG A 582 -43.76 -17.30 -8.02
N TRP A 583 -42.76 -16.54 -8.45
CA TRP A 583 -42.62 -16.08 -9.84
C TRP A 583 -42.39 -17.18 -10.87
N LEU A 584 -41.91 -18.35 -10.46
CA LEU A 584 -41.50 -19.42 -11.37
C LEU A 584 -42.71 -20.24 -11.86
N THR A 585 -43.53 -19.60 -12.68
CA THR A 585 -44.73 -20.17 -13.30
C THR A 585 -44.40 -20.91 -14.60
N ALA A 586 -45.31 -21.78 -15.07
CA ALA A 586 -45.14 -22.44 -16.37
C ALA A 586 -45.09 -21.42 -17.53
N ASP A 587 -45.86 -20.34 -17.43
CA ASP A 587 -45.85 -19.24 -18.39
C ASP A 587 -44.50 -18.50 -18.43
N TRP A 588 -43.88 -18.27 -17.27
CA TRP A 588 -42.53 -17.69 -17.22
C TRP A 588 -41.51 -18.58 -17.92
N ILE A 589 -41.57 -19.91 -17.72
CA ILE A 589 -40.64 -20.85 -18.36
C ILE A 589 -40.78 -20.81 -19.89
N GLU A 590 -42.02 -20.82 -20.39
CA GLU A 590 -42.29 -20.72 -21.83
C GLU A 590 -41.77 -19.41 -22.41
N ARG A 591 -42.09 -18.28 -21.79
CA ARG A 591 -41.58 -16.96 -22.21
C ARG A 591 -40.06 -16.92 -22.16
N ALA A 592 -39.46 -17.41 -21.08
CA ALA A 592 -38.01 -17.42 -20.93
C ALA A 592 -37.33 -18.26 -22.03
N ILE A 593 -37.88 -19.42 -22.41
CA ILE A 593 -37.38 -20.26 -23.51
C ILE A 593 -37.50 -19.55 -24.87
N LEU A 594 -38.63 -18.87 -25.13
CA LEU A 594 -38.86 -18.16 -26.39
C LEU A 594 -37.93 -16.95 -26.55
N GLU A 595 -37.62 -16.25 -25.46
CA GLU A 595 -36.74 -15.07 -25.47
C GLU A 595 -35.24 -15.39 -25.57
N ILE A 596 -34.81 -16.65 -25.36
CA ILE A 596 -33.36 -16.98 -25.25
C ILE A 596 -32.56 -16.54 -26.49
N PRO A 597 -32.98 -16.84 -27.74
CA PRO A 597 -32.19 -16.48 -28.92
C PRO A 597 -32.00 -14.97 -29.08
N GLU A 598 -33.05 -14.18 -28.82
CA GLU A 598 -32.98 -12.71 -28.89
C GLU A 598 -32.09 -12.15 -27.77
N ARG A 599 -32.16 -12.74 -26.57
CA ARG A 599 -31.29 -12.37 -25.45
C ARG A 599 -29.82 -12.75 -25.70
N PHE A 600 -29.58 -13.89 -26.35
CA PHE A 600 -28.24 -14.32 -26.74
C PHE A 600 -27.63 -13.34 -27.75
N ASP A 601 -28.40 -12.93 -28.75
CA ASP A 601 -27.97 -11.93 -29.72
C ASP A 601 -27.65 -10.59 -29.06
N ARG A 602 -28.56 -10.09 -28.22
CA ARG A 602 -28.38 -8.82 -27.49
C ARG A 602 -27.23 -8.83 -26.48
N ALA A 603 -26.82 -9.99 -25.98
CA ALA A 603 -25.66 -10.08 -25.10
C ALA A 603 -24.37 -9.57 -25.78
N PHE A 604 -24.31 -9.56 -27.11
CA PHE A 604 -23.18 -9.02 -27.87
C PHE A 604 -23.31 -7.53 -28.22
N ASP A 605 -24.40 -6.85 -27.89
CA ASP A 605 -24.62 -5.44 -28.26
C ASP A 605 -23.51 -4.52 -27.76
N ARG A 606 -23.11 -4.71 -26.50
CA ARG A 606 -21.98 -3.98 -25.93
C ARG A 606 -20.70 -4.23 -26.73
N TRP A 607 -20.37 -5.48 -27.05
CA TRP A 607 -19.20 -5.77 -27.89
C TRP A 607 -19.30 -5.14 -29.28
N ARG A 608 -20.49 -5.13 -29.91
CA ARG A 608 -20.73 -4.47 -31.20
C ARG A 608 -20.48 -2.96 -31.14
N GLU A 609 -20.98 -2.29 -30.11
CA GLU A 609 -20.75 -0.87 -29.89
C GLU A 609 -19.25 -0.57 -29.76
N LEU A 610 -18.54 -1.39 -28.97
CA LEU A 610 -17.10 -1.28 -28.77
C LEU A 610 -16.33 -1.50 -30.07
N PHE A 611 -16.68 -2.53 -30.84
CA PHE A 611 -16.03 -2.85 -32.11
C PHE A 611 -16.23 -1.74 -33.15
N ARG A 612 -17.47 -1.20 -33.28
CA ARG A 612 -17.76 -0.04 -34.14
C ARG A 612 -16.94 1.18 -33.76
N ALA A 613 -16.83 1.48 -32.47
CA ALA A 613 -16.05 2.61 -31.98
C ALA A 613 -14.55 2.47 -32.30
N VAL A 614 -13.99 1.26 -32.14
CA VAL A 614 -12.59 0.98 -32.48
C VAL A 614 -12.34 1.12 -33.98
N GLU A 615 -13.20 0.57 -34.83
CA GLU A 615 -13.10 0.69 -36.29
C GLU A 615 -13.20 2.15 -36.75
N GLU A 616 -14.11 2.95 -36.16
CA GLU A 616 -14.18 4.38 -36.45
C GLU A 616 -12.91 5.12 -36.02
N GLN A 617 -12.37 4.80 -34.84
CA GLN A 617 -11.12 5.38 -34.32
C GLN A 617 -9.91 5.02 -35.19
N MET A 618 -9.79 3.76 -35.63
CA MET A 618 -8.75 3.30 -36.55
C MET A 618 -8.83 4.07 -37.88
N ASN A 619 -10.02 4.16 -38.47
CA ASN A 619 -10.25 4.88 -39.71
C ASN A 619 -9.92 6.39 -39.58
N ARG A 620 -10.25 7.00 -38.43
CA ARG A 620 -9.91 8.40 -38.15
C ARG A 620 -8.40 8.59 -37.98
N ALA A 621 -7.73 7.74 -37.21
CA ALA A 621 -6.29 7.80 -37.01
C ALA A 621 -5.54 7.60 -38.32
N GLU A 622 -6.01 6.69 -39.18
CA GLU A 622 -5.42 6.48 -40.49
C GLU A 622 -5.60 7.70 -41.41
N ARG A 623 -6.80 8.32 -41.43
CA ARG A 623 -7.02 9.59 -42.14
C ARG A 623 -6.09 10.69 -41.65
N GLN A 624 -5.90 10.81 -40.33
CA GLN A 624 -4.97 11.77 -39.74
C GLN A 624 -3.52 11.47 -40.12
N ARG A 625 -3.11 10.20 -40.11
CA ARG A 625 -1.76 9.78 -40.52
C ARG A 625 -1.48 10.13 -41.99
N ARG A 626 -2.47 9.92 -42.88
CA ARG A 626 -2.37 10.30 -44.30
C ARG A 626 -2.37 11.82 -44.51
N ALA A 627 -3.07 12.58 -43.66
CA ALA A 627 -3.18 14.03 -43.73
C ALA A 627 -2.01 14.79 -43.07
N ALA A 628 -1.31 14.18 -42.10
CA ALA A 628 -0.23 14.80 -41.34
C ALA A 628 0.92 15.24 -42.26
N ARG A 629 1.45 16.45 -42.01
CA ARG A 629 2.57 17.02 -42.77
C ARG A 629 3.77 17.40 -41.88
N LYS A 630 3.59 17.37 -40.56
CA LYS A 630 4.65 17.60 -39.56
C LYS A 630 5.00 16.31 -38.82
N ARG A 631 6.24 16.22 -38.33
CA ARG A 631 6.72 15.07 -37.56
C ARG A 631 5.90 14.81 -36.30
N ASP A 632 5.56 15.85 -35.55
CA ASP A 632 4.76 15.71 -34.32
C ASP A 632 3.34 15.19 -34.60
N GLU A 633 2.71 15.66 -35.69
CA GLU A 633 1.39 15.19 -36.15
C GLU A 633 1.44 13.73 -36.61
N GLN A 634 2.52 13.33 -37.29
CA GLN A 634 2.75 11.94 -37.70
C GLN A 634 2.95 11.03 -36.49
N GLU A 635 3.78 11.43 -35.53
CA GLU A 635 4.02 10.67 -34.30
C GLU A 635 2.74 10.54 -33.46
N GLN A 636 1.92 11.59 -33.38
CA GLN A 636 0.62 11.55 -32.70
C GLN A 636 -0.38 10.61 -33.40
N ALA A 637 -0.50 10.71 -34.73
CA ALA A 637 -1.40 9.84 -35.50
C ALA A 637 -0.96 8.37 -35.47
N GLU A 638 0.36 8.10 -35.52
CA GLU A 638 0.91 6.75 -35.41
C GLU A 638 0.67 6.14 -34.02
N ARG A 639 0.78 6.94 -32.94
CA ARG A 639 0.41 6.50 -31.59
C ARG A 639 -1.08 6.15 -31.49
N ALA A 640 -1.95 7.02 -32.04
CA ALA A 640 -3.39 6.79 -32.05
C ALA A 640 -3.79 5.53 -32.84
N TYR A 641 -3.13 5.28 -33.98
CA TYR A 641 -3.35 4.08 -34.78
C TYR A 641 -2.93 2.81 -34.01
N LYS A 642 -1.73 2.80 -33.43
CA LYS A 642 -1.23 1.67 -32.61
C LYS A 642 -2.06 1.43 -31.35
N GLU A 643 -2.69 2.45 -30.80
CA GLU A 643 -3.64 2.29 -29.70
C GLU A 643 -4.92 1.60 -30.18
N ALA A 644 -5.53 2.10 -31.25
CA ALA A 644 -6.75 1.52 -31.81
C ALA A 644 -6.54 0.07 -32.31
N GLU A 645 -5.39 -0.22 -32.91
CA GLU A 645 -4.98 -1.59 -33.29
C GLU A 645 -4.89 -2.52 -32.08
N ARG A 646 -4.27 -2.08 -30.98
CA ARG A 646 -4.23 -2.88 -29.73
C ARG A 646 -5.63 -3.15 -29.18
N MET A 647 -6.54 -2.18 -29.29
CA MET A 647 -7.93 -2.34 -28.83
C MET A 647 -8.71 -3.32 -29.70
N ARG A 648 -8.49 -3.28 -31.02
CA ARG A 648 -9.05 -4.27 -31.95
C ARG A 648 -8.54 -5.67 -31.63
N ASN A 649 -7.24 -5.81 -31.40
CA ASN A 649 -6.63 -7.08 -31.02
C ASN A 649 -7.17 -7.59 -29.67
N LEU A 650 -7.46 -6.70 -28.72
CA LEU A 650 -8.11 -7.08 -27.47
C LEU A 650 -9.53 -7.64 -27.66
N LEU A 651 -10.35 -6.97 -28.47
CA LEU A 651 -11.72 -7.40 -28.79
C LEU A 651 -11.76 -8.73 -29.56
N LEU A 652 -10.74 -8.96 -30.40
CA LEU A 652 -10.59 -10.16 -31.21
C LEU A 652 -9.73 -11.25 -30.54
N GLN A 653 -9.15 -10.98 -29.37
CA GLN A 653 -8.20 -11.87 -28.68
C GLN A 653 -6.98 -12.29 -29.51
N ILE A 654 -6.43 -11.37 -30.28
CA ILE A 654 -5.19 -11.58 -31.04
C ILE A 654 -4.01 -11.20 -30.12
N ASP A 655 -3.10 -12.16 -29.87
CA ASP A 655 -1.92 -11.99 -29.01
C ASP A 655 -2.22 -11.52 -27.57
N VAL A 656 -3.41 -11.81 -27.07
CA VAL A 656 -3.83 -11.47 -25.69
C VAL A 656 -3.80 -12.73 -24.84
N LYS A 657 -3.15 -12.65 -23.66
CA LYS A 657 -3.19 -13.77 -22.71
C LYS A 657 -4.63 -14.00 -22.25
N TYR A 658 -5.02 -15.27 -22.09
CA TYR A 658 -6.38 -15.67 -21.66
C TYR A 658 -6.83 -14.98 -20.35
N GLU A 659 -5.89 -14.63 -19.48
CA GLU A 659 -6.12 -13.93 -18.20
C GLU A 659 -6.45 -12.44 -18.38
N GLU A 660 -6.07 -11.83 -19.50
CA GLU A 660 -6.22 -10.40 -19.77
C GLU A 660 -7.52 -10.09 -20.51
N SER A 661 -8.05 -11.05 -21.29
CA SER A 661 -9.25 -10.81 -22.09
C SER A 661 -10.55 -11.07 -21.32
N ASP A 662 -11.34 -10.02 -21.14
CA ASP A 662 -12.76 -10.14 -20.77
C ASP A 662 -13.60 -10.64 -21.96
N PHE A 663 -13.03 -10.69 -23.17
CA PHE A 663 -13.72 -10.98 -24.43
C PHE A 663 -13.67 -12.45 -24.85
N TYR A 664 -13.16 -13.34 -23.98
CA TYR A 664 -13.36 -14.78 -24.15
C TYR A 664 -14.87 -15.09 -24.14
N PRO A 665 -15.45 -15.69 -25.20
CA PRO A 665 -16.90 -15.72 -25.39
C PRO A 665 -17.71 -16.19 -24.18
N TYR A 666 -17.30 -17.27 -23.51
CA TYR A 666 -18.01 -17.77 -22.32
C TYR A 666 -17.86 -16.84 -21.11
N ARG A 667 -16.69 -16.22 -20.92
CA ARG A 667 -16.46 -15.26 -19.84
C ARG A 667 -17.22 -13.95 -20.09
N TYR A 668 -17.23 -13.49 -21.34
CA TYR A 668 -17.97 -12.32 -21.79
C TYR A 668 -19.49 -12.52 -21.60
N LEU A 669 -20.04 -13.66 -22.01
CA LEU A 669 -21.46 -13.96 -21.78
C LEU A 669 -21.79 -14.08 -20.30
N ALA A 670 -20.87 -14.59 -19.47
CA ALA A 670 -21.05 -14.57 -18.02
C ALA A 670 -21.00 -13.13 -17.45
N SER A 671 -20.20 -12.24 -18.05
CA SER A 671 -20.09 -10.84 -17.63
C SER A 671 -21.31 -9.99 -17.94
N GLU A 672 -21.94 -10.28 -19.08
CA GLU A 672 -23.17 -9.64 -19.51
C GLU A 672 -24.42 -10.30 -18.86
N GLY A 673 -24.20 -11.25 -17.93
CA GLY A 673 -25.26 -11.92 -17.18
C GLY A 673 -26.07 -12.94 -17.99
N PHE A 674 -25.62 -13.31 -19.18
CA PHE A 674 -26.26 -14.33 -20.01
C PHE A 674 -25.95 -15.75 -19.51
N LEU A 675 -24.70 -16.03 -19.14
CA LEU A 675 -24.25 -17.32 -18.56
C LEU A 675 -23.95 -17.21 -17.05
N PRO A 676 -23.98 -18.32 -16.30
CA PRO A 676 -23.56 -18.34 -14.91
C PRO A 676 -22.03 -18.12 -14.82
N GLY A 677 -21.60 -17.11 -14.06
CA GLY A 677 -20.20 -16.86 -13.74
C GLY A 677 -19.78 -17.46 -12.39
N TYR A 678 -18.48 -17.78 -12.23
CA TYR A 678 -17.92 -18.27 -10.96
C TYR A 678 -18.01 -17.22 -9.83
N ASN A 679 -18.07 -15.93 -10.21
CA ASN A 679 -18.47 -14.81 -9.36
C ASN A 679 -19.83 -14.28 -9.84
N PHE A 680 -20.94 -14.73 -9.26
CA PHE A 680 -22.26 -14.15 -9.51
C PHE A 680 -22.25 -12.60 -9.36
N PRO A 681 -22.95 -11.77 -10.15
CA PRO A 681 -23.19 -11.73 -11.59
C PRO A 681 -22.47 -10.54 -12.29
N THR A 682 -21.41 -9.96 -11.72
CA THR A 682 -20.70 -8.82 -12.35
C THR A 682 -19.20 -9.06 -12.41
N LEU A 683 -18.58 -8.88 -13.58
CA LEU A 683 -17.12 -8.92 -13.69
C LEU A 683 -16.48 -7.89 -12.75
N PRO A 684 -15.40 -8.29 -12.05
CA PRO A 684 -14.62 -7.38 -11.24
C PRO A 684 -13.94 -6.33 -12.13
N LEU A 685 -13.62 -5.18 -11.54
CA LEU A 685 -12.67 -4.26 -12.14
C LEU A 685 -11.26 -4.76 -11.88
N ARG A 686 -10.35 -4.51 -12.84
CA ARG A 686 -8.97 -4.99 -12.80
C ARG A 686 -7.98 -3.83 -12.82
N ALA A 687 -6.89 -3.98 -12.08
CA ALA A 687 -5.76 -3.07 -12.08
C ALA A 687 -4.54 -3.75 -12.69
N TRP A 688 -4.00 -3.18 -13.77
CA TRP A 688 -2.78 -3.66 -14.43
C TRP A 688 -1.53 -3.17 -13.69
N VAL A 689 -0.76 -4.13 -13.18
CA VAL A 689 0.50 -3.95 -12.47
C VAL A 689 1.66 -4.31 -13.39
N PRO A 690 2.53 -3.36 -13.75
CA PRO A 690 3.67 -3.62 -14.63
C PRO A 690 4.83 -4.28 -13.86
N ARG A 691 4.67 -5.53 -13.43
CA ARG A 691 5.70 -6.35 -12.77
C ARG A 691 5.99 -7.59 -13.62
N LYS A 692 7.26 -7.89 -13.93
CA LYS A 692 7.67 -8.97 -14.84
C LYS A 692 6.93 -8.88 -16.18
N GLU A 693 6.14 -9.90 -16.56
CA GLU A 693 5.31 -9.93 -17.76
C GLU A 693 3.98 -9.19 -17.61
N GLY A 694 3.69 -8.67 -16.42
CA GLY A 694 2.48 -7.95 -16.05
C GLY A 694 1.47 -8.81 -15.30
N GLU A 695 0.83 -8.20 -14.31
CA GLU A 695 -0.07 -8.86 -13.36
C GLU A 695 -1.39 -8.08 -13.24
N PHE A 696 -2.53 -8.77 -13.10
CA PHE A 696 -3.83 -8.14 -12.90
C PHE A 696 -4.37 -8.35 -11.49
N ILE A 697 -4.70 -7.26 -10.80
CA ILE A 697 -5.37 -7.30 -9.50
C ILE A 697 -6.88 -7.09 -9.69
N GLU A 698 -7.70 -8.06 -9.31
CA GLU A 698 -9.16 -7.98 -9.45
C GLU A 698 -9.87 -7.49 -8.18
N ARG A 699 -10.92 -6.66 -8.35
CA ARG A 699 -11.76 -6.18 -7.26
C ARG A 699 -13.25 -6.11 -7.64
N PRO A 700 -14.17 -6.46 -6.71
CA PRO A 700 -15.59 -6.16 -6.89
C PRO A 700 -15.81 -4.66 -7.15
N ARG A 701 -16.73 -4.33 -8.06
CA ARG A 701 -16.96 -2.96 -8.57
C ARG A 701 -17.09 -1.89 -7.49
N VAL A 702 -17.92 -2.13 -6.47
CA VAL A 702 -18.15 -1.17 -5.37
C VAL A 702 -16.87 -0.92 -4.56
N LEU A 703 -16.07 -1.97 -4.32
CA LEU A 703 -14.80 -1.84 -3.60
C LEU A 703 -13.74 -1.16 -4.46
N ALA A 704 -13.70 -1.49 -5.76
CA ALA A 704 -12.82 -0.86 -6.74
C ALA A 704 -13.07 0.65 -6.86
N LEU A 705 -14.33 1.11 -6.75
CA LEU A 705 -14.68 2.54 -6.74
C LEU A 705 -13.91 3.36 -5.68
N ARG A 706 -13.47 2.69 -4.61
CA ARG A 706 -12.59 3.24 -3.57
C ARG A 706 -11.13 2.88 -3.79
N GLU A 707 -10.81 1.61 -3.98
CA GLU A 707 -9.41 1.13 -4.04
C GLU A 707 -8.68 1.52 -5.32
N PHE A 708 -9.37 1.53 -6.45
CA PHE A 708 -8.85 1.90 -7.76
C PHE A 708 -9.17 3.36 -8.11
N ALA A 709 -9.60 4.15 -7.12
CA ALA A 709 -9.84 5.57 -7.31
C ALA A 709 -8.55 6.30 -7.71
N PRO A 710 -8.65 7.41 -8.46
CA PRO A 710 -7.49 8.16 -8.93
C PRO A 710 -6.50 8.50 -7.82
N GLN A 711 -5.21 8.28 -8.10
CA GLN A 711 -4.08 8.52 -7.17
C GLN A 711 -4.17 7.74 -5.85
N ASN A 712 -5.06 6.76 -5.72
CA ASN A 712 -5.03 5.89 -4.55
C ASN A 712 -3.83 4.95 -4.59
N ILE A 713 -3.45 4.41 -3.43
CA ILE A 713 -2.35 3.46 -3.29
C ILE A 713 -2.91 2.06 -3.07
N ILE A 714 -2.42 1.12 -3.87
CA ILE A 714 -2.67 -0.32 -3.78
C ILE A 714 -1.38 -0.97 -3.28
N TYR A 715 -1.51 -1.80 -2.24
CA TYR A 715 -0.39 -2.55 -1.67
C TYR A 715 -0.40 -3.96 -2.24
N HIS A 716 0.70 -4.35 -2.88
CA HIS A 716 0.85 -5.65 -3.56
C HIS A 716 2.34 -6.01 -3.70
N GLU A 717 2.70 -7.25 -3.38
CA GLU A 717 4.05 -7.82 -3.43
C GLU A 717 5.12 -6.91 -2.79
N GLY A 718 4.90 -6.51 -1.53
CA GLY A 718 5.89 -5.73 -0.77
C GLY A 718 6.04 -4.28 -1.24
N SER A 719 5.18 -3.82 -2.15
CA SER A 719 5.31 -2.54 -2.84
C SER A 719 4.01 -1.73 -2.84
N LYS A 720 4.15 -0.41 -2.97
CA LYS A 720 3.05 0.53 -3.12
C LYS A 720 2.91 0.94 -4.58
N TRP A 721 1.70 0.76 -5.09
CA TRP A 721 1.33 1.02 -6.47
C TRP A 721 0.30 2.15 -6.52
N GLU A 722 0.61 3.23 -7.24
CA GLU A 722 -0.29 4.36 -7.41
C GLU A 722 -1.13 4.19 -8.67
N VAL A 723 -2.45 4.36 -8.53
CA VAL A 723 -3.38 4.38 -9.67
C VAL A 723 -3.15 5.64 -10.51
N LYS A 724 -2.65 5.46 -11.74
CA LYS A 724 -2.18 6.59 -12.58
C LYS A 724 -3.10 6.91 -13.76
N SER A 725 -3.74 5.93 -14.37
CA SER A 725 -4.64 6.14 -15.50
C SER A 725 -5.71 5.06 -15.56
N PHE A 726 -6.72 5.27 -16.39
CA PHE A 726 -7.48 4.14 -16.90
C PHE A 726 -6.57 3.23 -17.75
N HIS A 727 -6.79 1.93 -17.67
CA HIS A 727 -6.22 0.97 -18.61
C HIS A 727 -6.97 1.12 -19.93
N SER A 728 -6.26 0.97 -21.07
CA SER A 728 -6.77 1.24 -22.42
C SER A 728 -8.24 0.84 -22.54
N SER A 729 -9.08 1.86 -22.57
CA SER A 729 -10.53 1.71 -22.54
C SER A 729 -11.08 2.07 -23.90
N ILE A 730 -12.12 1.38 -24.30
CA ILE A 730 -12.70 1.55 -25.64
C ILE A 730 -13.48 2.86 -25.74
N GLY A 731 -13.26 3.60 -26.83
CA GLY A 731 -13.86 4.92 -27.11
C GLY A 731 -13.13 6.09 -26.45
N THR A 732 -13.51 7.31 -26.82
CA THR A 732 -12.97 8.50 -26.13
C THR A 732 -13.63 8.64 -24.76
N LEU A 733 -12.91 9.17 -23.76
CA LEU A 733 -13.47 9.40 -22.42
C LEU A 733 -14.73 10.26 -22.45
N LYS A 734 -14.90 11.11 -23.47
CA LYS A 734 -16.07 11.96 -23.66
C LYS A 734 -17.34 11.17 -23.98
N GLU A 735 -17.24 10.11 -24.78
CA GLU A 735 -18.38 9.26 -25.16
C GLU A 735 -18.92 8.44 -23.98
N ARG A 736 -18.08 8.17 -22.98
CA ARG A 736 -18.44 7.39 -21.79
C ARG A 736 -19.01 8.21 -20.64
N ILE A 737 -19.08 9.53 -20.78
CA ILE A 737 -19.67 10.40 -19.75
C ILE A 737 -21.19 10.30 -19.88
N VAL A 738 -21.84 9.80 -18.84
CA VAL A 738 -23.29 9.79 -18.73
C VAL A 738 -23.75 10.89 -17.79
N VAL A 739 -24.91 11.46 -18.10
CA VAL A 739 -25.59 12.42 -17.21
C VAL A 739 -26.73 11.70 -16.51
N ARG A 740 -26.81 11.86 -15.19
CA ARG A 740 -27.89 11.35 -14.35
C ARG A 740 -28.50 12.46 -13.51
N LYS A 741 -29.79 12.38 -13.22
CA LYS A 741 -30.49 13.25 -12.27
C LYS A 741 -30.65 12.51 -10.94
N LEU A 742 -30.18 13.08 -9.84
CA LEU A 742 -30.31 12.50 -8.50
C LEU A 742 -31.45 13.19 -7.75
N CYS A 743 -32.49 12.46 -7.37
CA CYS A 743 -33.63 13.03 -6.65
C CYS A 743 -33.25 13.37 -5.21
N GLN A 744 -33.41 14.65 -4.82
CA GLN A 744 -33.10 15.11 -3.46
C GLN A 744 -34.12 14.63 -2.41
N ARG A 745 -35.32 14.19 -2.84
CA ARG A 745 -36.39 13.73 -1.94
C ARG A 745 -36.25 12.28 -1.51
N CYS A 746 -36.02 11.38 -2.47
CA CYS A 746 -35.99 9.93 -2.20
C CYS A 746 -34.64 9.25 -2.47
N GLY A 747 -33.65 9.97 -3.01
CA GLY A 747 -32.33 9.45 -3.32
C GLY A 747 -32.24 8.60 -4.59
N ALA A 748 -33.36 8.37 -5.29
CA ALA A 748 -33.36 7.62 -6.55
C ALA A 748 -32.67 8.39 -7.69
N TYR A 749 -32.09 7.67 -8.65
CA TYR A 749 -31.54 8.30 -9.86
C TYR A 749 -32.50 8.14 -11.05
N ALA A 750 -32.39 9.06 -12.01
CA ALA A 750 -33.17 9.05 -13.25
C ALA A 750 -32.29 9.34 -14.48
N GLU A 751 -32.70 8.83 -15.64
CA GLU A 751 -32.09 9.15 -16.93
C GLU A 751 -32.32 10.62 -17.31
N ARG A 752 -31.53 11.12 -18.29
CA ARG A 752 -31.48 12.54 -18.66
C ARG A 752 -32.83 13.09 -19.15
N ASP A 753 -33.62 12.24 -19.78
CA ASP A 753 -34.92 12.50 -20.42
C ASP A 753 -36.12 12.43 -19.44
N HIS A 754 -35.94 11.96 -18.21
CA HIS A 754 -37.03 11.94 -17.23
C HIS A 754 -37.30 13.33 -16.64
N ASP A 755 -38.56 13.79 -16.67
CA ASP A 755 -39.00 15.03 -16.03
C ASP A 755 -39.45 14.85 -14.57
N VAL A 756 -39.86 13.63 -14.22
CA VAL A 756 -40.30 13.23 -12.87
C VAL A 756 -39.46 12.08 -12.33
N CYS A 757 -39.34 12.00 -11.01
CA CYS A 757 -38.62 10.89 -10.38
C CYS A 757 -39.36 9.56 -10.64
N PRO A 758 -38.68 8.50 -11.13
CA PRO A 758 -39.32 7.22 -11.43
C PRO A 758 -39.88 6.51 -10.19
N VAL A 759 -39.45 6.90 -8.98
CA VAL A 759 -39.86 6.28 -7.72
C VAL A 759 -40.91 7.13 -7.00
N CYS A 760 -40.57 8.36 -6.60
CA CYS A 760 -41.46 9.20 -5.80
C CYS A 760 -42.33 10.17 -6.60
N GLN A 761 -42.25 10.12 -7.94
CA GLN A 761 -43.02 10.96 -8.88
C GLN A 761 -42.90 12.48 -8.66
N THR A 762 -41.90 12.92 -7.87
CA THR A 762 -41.65 14.34 -7.64
C THR A 762 -41.03 14.96 -8.89
N PRO A 763 -41.48 16.15 -9.34
CA PRO A 763 -40.85 16.87 -10.45
C PRO A 763 -39.35 17.06 -10.19
N LEU A 764 -38.51 16.63 -11.14
CA LEU A 764 -37.05 16.71 -11.00
C LEU A 764 -36.52 18.13 -11.23
N THR A 765 -37.31 19.00 -11.85
CA THR A 765 -37.01 20.42 -12.01
C THR A 765 -36.91 21.09 -10.63
N GLY A 766 -35.72 21.53 -10.24
CA GLY A 766 -35.45 22.17 -8.95
C GLY A 766 -35.31 21.23 -7.75
N ASN A 767 -35.64 19.93 -7.87
CA ASN A 767 -35.52 18.92 -6.81
C ASN A 767 -34.53 17.79 -7.15
N SER A 768 -33.61 18.04 -8.09
CA SER A 768 -32.60 17.07 -8.48
C SER A 768 -31.24 17.68 -8.78
N ASP A 769 -30.20 16.93 -8.46
CA ASP A 769 -28.83 17.27 -8.83
C ASP A 769 -28.47 16.61 -10.17
N TRP A 770 -28.01 17.42 -11.11
CA TRP A 770 -27.50 16.93 -12.38
C TRP A 770 -26.03 16.58 -12.23
N VAL A 771 -25.71 15.30 -12.40
CA VAL A 771 -24.36 14.80 -12.22
C VAL A 771 -23.83 14.18 -13.51
N GLU A 772 -22.68 14.68 -13.96
CA GLU A 772 -21.85 14.01 -14.96
C GLU A 772 -21.05 12.91 -14.28
N LEU A 773 -21.21 11.68 -14.76
CA LEU A 773 -20.59 10.48 -14.23
C LEU A 773 -19.81 9.77 -15.33
N LEU A 774 -18.67 9.21 -14.98
CA LEU A 774 -17.89 8.32 -15.82
C LEU A 774 -17.96 6.92 -15.21
N GLU A 775 -18.41 5.93 -15.97
CA GLU A 775 -18.36 4.55 -15.51
C GLU A 775 -16.90 4.14 -15.28
N MET A 776 -16.62 3.60 -14.10
CA MET A 776 -15.28 3.16 -13.75
C MET A 776 -14.86 1.95 -14.59
N SER A 777 -13.74 2.06 -15.30
CA SER A 777 -13.12 0.96 -16.03
C SER A 777 -11.86 0.44 -15.34
N ASN A 778 -11.24 -0.58 -15.94
CA ASN A 778 -9.94 -1.10 -15.51
C ASN A 778 -8.91 0.04 -15.45
N VAL A 779 -7.96 -0.07 -14.52
CA VAL A 779 -6.95 0.97 -14.26
C VAL A 779 -5.55 0.45 -14.50
N ARG A 780 -4.63 1.36 -14.80
CA ARG A 780 -3.19 1.09 -14.81
C ARG A 780 -2.55 1.72 -13.58
N VAL A 781 -1.71 0.95 -12.92
CA VAL A 781 -0.93 1.44 -11.80
C VAL A 781 0.52 1.67 -12.21
N ARG A 782 1.19 2.56 -11.49
CA ARG A 782 2.65 2.72 -11.54
C ARG A 782 3.23 2.42 -10.18
N ARG A 783 4.42 1.84 -10.14
CA ARG A 783 5.11 1.62 -8.88
C ARG A 783 5.52 2.96 -8.28
N ARG A 784 5.35 3.12 -6.97
CA ARG A 784 5.62 4.38 -6.27
C ARG A 784 6.80 4.27 -5.31
N GLU A 785 6.71 3.35 -4.35
CA GLU A 785 7.73 3.15 -3.31
C GLU A 785 7.62 1.72 -2.75
N ARG A 786 8.70 1.17 -2.17
CA ARG A 786 8.63 -0.07 -1.37
C ARG A 786 7.90 0.22 -0.05
N ILE A 787 7.29 -0.80 0.53
CA ILE A 787 6.65 -0.68 1.84
C ILE A 787 7.73 -0.53 2.91
N HIS A 788 7.63 0.51 3.74
CA HIS A 788 8.62 0.78 4.79
C HIS A 788 8.09 0.49 6.20
N SER A 789 9.00 0.16 7.11
CA SER A 789 8.71 -0.14 8.53
C SER A 789 8.29 1.09 9.37
N GLY A 790 8.15 2.25 8.72
CA GLY A 790 7.53 3.44 9.32
C GLY A 790 6.03 3.55 9.03
N GLU A 791 5.46 2.64 8.23
CA GLU A 791 4.03 2.64 7.89
C GLU A 791 3.21 1.84 8.90
N GLU A 792 2.53 2.53 9.80
CA GLU A 792 1.70 1.85 10.81
C GLU A 792 0.37 1.33 10.26
N GLU A 793 -0.26 2.11 9.40
CA GLU A 793 -1.47 1.71 8.69
C GLU A 793 -1.36 2.02 7.21
N ARG A 794 -2.15 1.29 6.42
CA ARG A 794 -2.25 1.50 4.98
C ARG A 794 -2.65 2.94 4.69
N LEU A 795 -1.96 3.58 3.75
CA LEU A 795 -2.36 4.89 3.26
C LEU A 795 -3.74 4.79 2.60
N ARG A 796 -4.76 5.25 3.31
CA ARG A 796 -6.14 5.27 2.85
C ARG A 796 -6.55 6.69 2.56
N LYS A 797 -6.77 6.92 1.28
CA LYS A 797 -7.35 8.15 0.79
C LYS A 797 -8.86 8.13 1.02
N GLY A 798 -9.38 9.17 1.67
CA GLY A 798 -10.81 9.28 2.02
C GLY A 798 -11.63 9.88 0.89
N TYR A 799 -12.73 9.21 0.51
CA TYR A 799 -13.60 9.59 -0.59
C TYR A 799 -15.05 9.87 -0.14
N HIS A 800 -15.72 10.81 -0.79
CA HIS A 800 -17.15 11.06 -0.61
C HIS A 800 -17.94 10.12 -1.53
N LEU A 801 -18.47 9.04 -0.95
CA LEU A 801 -19.25 8.03 -1.66
C LEU A 801 -20.74 8.20 -1.33
N THR A 802 -21.57 8.14 -2.36
CA THR A 802 -23.03 8.10 -2.22
C THR A 802 -23.58 6.85 -2.91
N LEU A 803 -24.74 6.39 -2.44
CA LEU A 803 -25.45 5.26 -3.00
C LEU A 803 -26.84 5.75 -3.43
N HIS A 804 -27.15 5.57 -4.70
CA HIS A 804 -28.44 5.89 -5.30
C HIS A 804 -29.07 4.62 -5.85
N TYR A 805 -30.38 4.64 -6.09
CA TYR A 805 -31.09 3.44 -6.49
C TYR A 805 -32.18 3.70 -7.54
N GLN A 806 -32.56 2.65 -8.23
CA GLN A 806 -33.73 2.59 -9.10
C GLN A 806 -34.32 1.17 -9.00
N PRO A 807 -35.62 0.99 -8.77
CA PRO A 807 -36.25 -0.33 -8.80
C PRO A 807 -35.97 -1.02 -10.12
N ALA A 808 -35.47 -2.26 -10.06
CA ALA A 808 -35.29 -3.06 -11.26
C ALA A 808 -36.67 -3.46 -11.79
N HIS A 809 -36.84 -3.48 -13.11
CA HIS A 809 -38.05 -4.05 -13.71
C HIS A 809 -38.03 -5.56 -13.49
N THR A 810 -38.76 -6.00 -12.47
CA THR A 810 -38.93 -7.42 -12.16
C THR A 810 -40.40 -7.82 -12.27
N PRO A 811 -40.69 -9.07 -12.64
CA PRO A 811 -42.06 -9.57 -12.75
C PRO A 811 -42.75 -9.73 -11.39
N GLU A 812 -42.02 -9.80 -10.28
CA GLU A 812 -42.62 -9.80 -8.93
C GLU A 812 -42.87 -8.37 -8.43
N PRO A 813 -44.05 -8.10 -7.84
CA PRO A 813 -44.22 -6.91 -7.04
C PRO A 813 -43.27 -6.97 -5.84
N PRO A 814 -42.76 -5.83 -5.38
CA PRO A 814 -41.86 -5.80 -4.24
C PRO A 814 -42.56 -6.36 -3.00
N LEU A 815 -41.83 -7.14 -2.20
CA LEU A 815 -42.34 -7.70 -0.95
C LEU A 815 -42.44 -6.58 0.09
N GLN A 816 -43.66 -6.24 0.47
CA GLN A 816 -43.90 -5.19 1.46
C GLN A 816 -44.23 -5.81 2.82
N ALA A 817 -43.61 -5.27 3.86
CA ALA A 817 -43.94 -5.59 5.25
C ALA A 817 -44.08 -4.29 6.03
N ASP A 818 -45.09 -4.21 6.89
CA ASP A 818 -45.25 -3.08 7.80
C ASP A 818 -44.72 -3.49 9.18
N ALA A 819 -43.81 -2.70 9.75
CA ALA A 819 -43.34 -2.87 11.12
C ALA A 819 -44.19 -2.01 12.05
N TRP A 820 -44.80 -2.67 13.03
CA TRP A 820 -45.69 -2.08 14.01
C TRP A 820 -45.01 -2.09 15.37
N VAL A 821 -45.10 -0.97 16.09
CA VAL A 821 -44.79 -0.90 17.52
C VAL A 821 -46.11 -0.64 18.21
N GLU A 822 -46.54 -1.59 19.04
CA GLU A 822 -47.90 -1.64 19.59
C GLU A 822 -48.95 -1.66 18.45
N SER A 823 -49.75 -0.59 18.33
CA SER A 823 -50.79 -0.41 17.30
C SER A 823 -50.47 0.70 16.30
N GLU A 824 -49.28 1.30 16.37
CA GLU A 824 -48.85 2.33 15.44
C GLU A 824 -47.90 1.75 14.39
N LYS A 825 -48.15 2.09 13.13
CA LYS A 825 -47.28 1.71 12.02
C LYS A 825 -46.08 2.65 11.98
N TRP A 826 -44.89 2.12 12.27
CA TRP A 826 -43.67 2.91 12.33
C TRP A 826 -42.90 2.90 11.01
N LEU A 827 -42.79 1.74 10.37
CA LEU A 827 -42.00 1.58 9.15
C LEU A 827 -42.76 0.74 8.13
N ARG A 828 -42.60 1.06 6.86
CA ARG A 828 -42.88 0.15 5.76
C ARG A 828 -41.53 -0.29 5.20
N LEU A 829 -41.32 -1.60 5.19
CA LEU A 829 -40.18 -2.27 4.60
C LEU A 829 -40.59 -2.75 3.21
N GLU A 830 -39.71 -2.57 2.23
CA GLU A 830 -39.96 -2.97 0.87
C GLU A 830 -38.74 -3.72 0.32
N PHE A 831 -38.88 -5.03 0.16
CA PHE A 831 -37.84 -5.86 -0.41
C PHE A 831 -38.06 -6.03 -1.91
N ALA A 832 -37.11 -5.54 -2.69
CA ALA A 832 -37.17 -5.55 -4.14
C ALA A 832 -35.80 -5.81 -4.77
N MET A 833 -35.80 -6.21 -6.03
CA MET A 833 -34.60 -6.12 -6.86
C MET A 833 -34.36 -4.67 -7.25
N VAL A 834 -33.15 -4.19 -7.02
CA VAL A 834 -32.82 -2.77 -7.18
C VAL A 834 -31.52 -2.61 -7.96
N ASN A 835 -31.54 -1.73 -8.95
CA ASN A 835 -30.34 -1.23 -9.62
C ASN A 835 -29.72 -0.16 -8.73
N LEU A 836 -28.52 -0.44 -8.21
CA LEU A 836 -27.80 0.47 -7.34
C LEU A 836 -26.69 1.18 -8.11
N LEU A 837 -26.63 2.49 -7.95
CA LEU A 837 -25.61 3.36 -8.50
C LEU A 837 -24.73 3.89 -7.37
N SER A 838 -23.49 3.39 -7.30
CA SER A 838 -22.50 3.89 -6.35
C SER A 838 -21.65 4.98 -7.02
N ILE A 839 -21.61 6.18 -6.43
CA ILE A 839 -20.90 7.34 -7.00
C ILE A 839 -19.77 7.76 -6.08
N ASN A 840 -18.59 7.98 -6.65
CA ASN A 840 -17.46 8.61 -5.98
C ASN A 840 -17.34 10.07 -6.44
N HIS A 841 -17.68 10.98 -5.53
CA HIS A 841 -17.70 12.43 -5.76
C HIS A 841 -16.32 13.08 -5.64
N GLY A 842 -15.27 12.33 -5.29
CA GLY A 842 -13.94 12.88 -5.08
C GLY A 842 -13.47 12.81 -3.62
N TRP A 843 -12.45 13.61 -3.33
CA TRP A 843 -11.72 13.65 -2.07
C TRP A 843 -12.57 14.23 -0.92
N ARG A 844 -12.62 13.57 0.24
CA ARG A 844 -13.22 14.18 1.45
C ARG A 844 -12.46 15.42 1.93
N SER A 845 -11.14 15.43 1.76
CA SER A 845 -10.26 16.45 2.32
C SER A 845 -10.06 17.69 1.45
N ARG A 846 -10.36 17.62 0.14
CA ARG A 846 -9.96 18.69 -0.81
C ARG A 846 -11.06 19.62 -1.25
N GLY A 847 -12.31 19.45 -0.82
CA GLY A 847 -13.45 20.33 -1.17
C GLY A 847 -13.85 20.33 -2.67
N ALA A 848 -12.93 19.97 -3.57
CA ALA A 848 -13.15 19.90 -5.00
C ALA A 848 -13.93 18.64 -5.37
N ILE A 849 -14.97 18.83 -6.18
CA ILE A 849 -15.86 17.77 -6.64
C ILE A 849 -15.30 17.13 -7.92
N GLY A 850 -15.20 15.80 -7.93
CA GLY A 850 -14.70 14.99 -9.04
C GLY A 850 -13.18 14.91 -9.12
N PHE A 851 -12.71 14.09 -10.05
CA PHE A 851 -11.30 13.84 -10.34
C PHE A 851 -10.90 14.46 -11.66
N LEU A 852 -9.69 15.02 -11.74
CA LEU A 852 -9.12 15.51 -12.99
C LEU A 852 -8.64 14.33 -13.83
N VAL A 853 -9.30 14.13 -14.96
CA VAL A 853 -8.97 13.11 -15.95
C VAL A 853 -8.64 13.80 -17.26
N ASP A 854 -7.50 13.46 -17.83
CA ASP A 854 -7.13 13.87 -19.18
C ASP A 854 -8.02 13.15 -20.20
N GLY A 855 -8.73 13.90 -21.03
CA GLY A 855 -9.76 13.36 -21.93
C GLY A 855 -9.21 12.56 -23.13
N GLU A 856 -7.92 12.66 -23.43
CA GLU A 856 -7.28 11.94 -24.55
C GLU A 856 -6.54 10.71 -24.05
N THR A 857 -5.77 10.85 -22.97
CA THR A 857 -4.89 9.79 -22.46
C THR A 857 -5.51 8.96 -21.34
N GLY A 858 -6.57 9.46 -20.70
CA GLY A 858 -7.13 8.86 -19.48
C GLY A 858 -6.21 8.88 -18.27
N GLU A 859 -5.15 9.69 -18.31
CA GLU A 859 -4.29 9.94 -17.16
C GLU A 859 -5.02 10.73 -16.07
N PHE A 860 -4.82 10.31 -14.82
CA PHE A 860 -5.24 11.06 -13.65
C PHE A 860 -4.19 12.11 -13.32
N LEU A 861 -4.59 13.38 -13.38
CA LEU A 861 -3.70 14.51 -13.16
C LEU A 861 -3.79 15.01 -11.72
N ALA A 862 -2.65 15.42 -11.16
CA ALA A 862 -2.66 16.24 -9.95
C ALA A 862 -3.08 17.68 -10.27
N GLU A 863 -3.70 18.37 -9.32
CA GLU A 863 -4.12 19.78 -9.52
C GLU A 863 -2.94 20.68 -9.89
N THR A 864 -1.75 20.42 -9.31
CA THR A 864 -0.49 21.12 -9.63
C THR A 864 0.06 20.82 -11.02
N GLU A 865 -0.31 19.68 -11.62
CA GLU A 865 0.13 19.29 -12.97
C GLU A 865 -0.74 19.93 -14.06
N GLN A 866 -2.01 20.19 -13.77
CA GLN A 866 -2.95 20.83 -14.72
C GLN A 866 -2.47 22.23 -15.13
N GLU A 867 -2.03 23.04 -14.16
CA GLU A 867 -1.52 24.40 -14.39
C GLU A 867 -0.27 24.42 -15.30
N ARG A 868 0.50 23.32 -15.32
CA ARG A 868 1.73 23.22 -16.11
C ARG A 868 1.51 22.69 -17.53
N ARG A 869 0.51 21.82 -17.72
CA ARG A 869 0.37 21.02 -18.95
C ARG A 869 -0.58 21.61 -20.00
N ASN A 870 -1.36 22.66 -19.68
CA ASN A 870 -2.32 23.28 -20.63
C ASN A 870 -3.22 22.24 -21.35
N THR A 871 -3.58 21.15 -20.67
CA THR A 871 -4.32 20.01 -21.21
C THR A 871 -5.83 20.17 -21.10
N ALA A 872 -6.58 19.49 -21.97
CA ALA A 872 -8.05 19.41 -21.97
C ALA A 872 -8.59 18.47 -20.85
N ALA A 873 -8.14 18.67 -19.62
CA ALA A 873 -8.57 17.86 -18.47
C ALA A 873 -9.97 18.26 -18.00
N LYS A 874 -10.83 17.27 -17.72
CA LYS A 874 -12.20 17.48 -17.19
C LYS A 874 -12.32 16.89 -15.79
N ARG A 875 -13.08 17.56 -14.92
CA ARG A 875 -13.44 17.02 -13.60
C ARG A 875 -14.64 16.09 -13.72
N LEU A 876 -14.46 14.81 -13.39
CA LEU A 876 -15.49 13.80 -13.52
C LEU A 876 -15.67 13.02 -12.22
N ARG A 877 -16.92 12.68 -11.89
CA ARG A 877 -17.24 11.74 -10.81
C ARG A 877 -17.21 10.33 -11.37
N LEU A 878 -16.76 9.36 -10.58
CA LEU A 878 -16.72 7.96 -11.00
C LEU A 878 -17.97 7.23 -10.51
N MET A 879 -18.48 6.30 -11.30
CA MET A 879 -19.62 5.47 -10.92
C MET A 879 -19.40 3.99 -11.18
N THR A 880 -20.10 3.17 -10.41
CA THR A 880 -20.33 1.75 -10.72
C THR A 880 -21.80 1.42 -10.49
N HIS A 881 -22.34 0.50 -11.26
CA HIS A 881 -23.70 0.00 -11.09
C HIS A 881 -23.68 -1.48 -10.71
N THR A 882 -24.62 -1.90 -9.86
CA THR A 882 -24.83 -3.29 -9.47
C THR A 882 -26.31 -3.53 -9.20
N THR A 883 -26.87 -4.62 -9.72
CA THR A 883 -28.25 -5.02 -9.43
C THR A 883 -28.25 -6.08 -8.33
N ARG A 884 -29.00 -5.85 -7.25
CA ARG A 884 -29.11 -6.81 -6.14
C ARG A 884 -30.45 -6.67 -5.41
N PRO A 885 -30.89 -7.71 -4.68
CA PRO A 885 -32.02 -7.58 -3.77
C PRO A 885 -31.65 -6.65 -2.60
N VAL A 886 -32.56 -5.74 -2.24
CA VAL A 886 -32.40 -4.77 -1.16
C VAL A 886 -33.71 -4.71 -0.37
N LEU A 887 -33.62 -4.62 0.96
CA LEU A 887 -34.72 -4.39 1.92
C LEU A 887 -34.81 -2.91 2.29
#